data_AF-A0A482WU90-F1
#
_entry.id   AF-A0A482WU90-F1
#
_cell.length_a   1.000
_cell.length_b   1.000
_cell.length_c   1.000
_cell.angle_alpha   90.00
_cell.angle_beta   90.00
_cell.angle_gamma   90.00
#
_symmetry.space_group_name_H-M   'P 1'
#
loop_
_entity.id
_entity.type
_entity.pdbx_description
1 polymer ?
#
loop_
_entity_poly.entity_id
_entity_poly.type
_entity_poly.pdbx_seq_one_letter_code
_entity_poly.pdbx_strand_id
1 'polypeptide(L)'
;MENCADKSAMADGVSEQNQVEVKSTAIVKYSAIQPAKFAQLQCNTDLNLPPANWLSSSVESYGFQHVLSNSGAFSSFRMAHMFPDCMGEVDVVSDAENVKKLLKIPYSRGSVSMMVHRIENTLLIDEFDIHKHLIRQAESDWVWLRKFFFEHVLQSLGDKDKGVTLRNHSRCALQQKYLTSKFLHYSLAETSDKTQENRENQNTRPPSSRNEPPLPEPSLEEEVPDPATNKTFARNVVWTFEDIQMLLGTDMPIFGGSTHPCISLRLRDMTKPISVLTGIDYWLDNLMCNVPEVMMCYHLDGIVQRYELIKTEDLPHLSGSKFSPKLILYVTLAEQEYNCGNYGVALRYIHCVLRYMSNFFGKNSALTSYLLGRAGDCCLLLAKNWVDIEKHFAGYTTKSDIDVEIEEAICKKGSDDNEDCKLMPKVMENVGQMLVVGCQFYSRALVLAPCDNLRRRLGNIHNEIGSYYMNQAAAAQTTPPTNNEERLKYDNLFKAARSHLEQGVEQFESVSDNANLALLHSNTGRLMRLLAHYQQHCHQFDGEQDEDKIAARVSKGEKYYYNRAFSSYQKALGFLGGRKSNPLIWDTINWELSSALFAYATMMQDYPPPISARTREEVEREVVELMQKALKFCDVDTPGPKQPMYQYRAGMLHYRLACLYHKTYRNLVADENSSRRKNVLQLCTMNYEKAARILLAIEYPSDYLRVQLERVALLEFQAENSNGALMKIKHYQNAITILV
;
A
#
# COMPACT_ATOMS: atom_id res chain seq x y z
N MET A 1 67.89 -25.97 46.79
CA MET A 1 67.72 -26.51 45.43
C MET A 1 66.28 -26.97 45.32
N GLU A 2 65.55 -26.39 44.36
CA GLU A 2 64.25 -26.81 43.80
C GLU A 2 63.06 -26.84 44.79
N ASN A 3 61.84 -26.36 44.50
CA ASN A 3 61.21 -25.87 43.27
C ASN A 3 59.99 -25.02 43.69
N CYS A 4 59.70 -23.96 42.93
CA CYS A 4 58.48 -23.16 43.02
C CYS A 4 57.95 -22.99 41.60
N ALA A 5 56.76 -23.52 41.27
CA ALA A 5 56.01 -23.15 40.05
C ALA A 5 54.55 -23.65 40.07
N ASP A 6 53.67 -22.66 39.92
CA ASP A 6 52.31 -22.61 39.35
C ASP A 6 51.75 -23.79 38.56
N LYS A 7 50.46 -24.09 38.76
CA LYS A 7 49.46 -24.36 37.70
C LYS A 7 48.02 -24.04 38.18
N SER A 8 47.48 -22.88 37.78
CA SER A 8 46.04 -22.71 37.54
C SER A 8 45.86 -22.37 36.06
N ALA A 9 45.36 -23.32 35.27
CA ALA A 9 45.06 -23.14 33.86
C ALA A 9 43.54 -23.12 33.68
N MET A 10 42.98 -21.94 33.37
CA MET A 10 41.65 -21.77 32.80
C MET A 10 41.65 -20.51 31.94
N ALA A 11 40.94 -20.62 30.81
CA ALA A 11 40.64 -19.61 29.80
C ALA A 11 41.76 -19.29 28.79
N ASP A 12 41.68 -19.92 27.62
CA ASP A 12 41.77 -19.22 26.33
C ASP A 12 41.12 -20.06 25.23
N GLY A 13 40.19 -19.44 24.51
CA GLY A 13 39.39 -20.06 23.46
C GLY A 13 38.47 -19.04 22.81
N VAL A 14 39.03 -17.89 22.42
CA VAL A 14 38.33 -16.91 21.58
C VAL A 14 38.26 -17.49 20.17
N SER A 15 37.04 -17.70 19.68
CA SER A 15 36.79 -18.14 18.30
C SER A 15 36.91 -16.93 17.37
N GLU A 16 37.84 -17.01 16.42
CA GLU A 16 37.95 -16.07 15.29
C GLU A 16 36.65 -16.09 14.48
N GLN A 17 35.88 -15.00 14.56
CA GLN A 17 34.79 -14.73 13.64
C GLN A 17 35.42 -14.16 12.36
N ASN A 18 35.38 -14.91 11.26
CA ASN A 18 35.68 -14.35 9.93
C ASN A 18 34.65 -13.25 9.62
N GLN A 19 35.05 -12.00 9.88
CA GLN A 19 34.31 -10.78 9.53
C GLN A 19 34.20 -10.71 8.00
N VAL A 20 32.98 -10.54 7.50
CA VAL A 20 32.73 -10.31 6.07
C VAL A 20 32.96 -8.84 5.77
N GLU A 21 33.87 -8.55 4.85
CA GLU A 21 34.33 -7.19 4.51
C GLU A 21 33.29 -6.46 3.65
N VAL A 22 32.79 -5.31 4.12
CA VAL A 22 31.91 -4.42 3.35
C VAL A 22 32.78 -3.62 2.38
N LYS A 23 32.47 -3.64 1.08
CA LYS A 23 33.26 -2.90 0.08
C LYS A 23 32.91 -1.42 0.16
N SER A 24 33.76 -0.65 0.84
CA SER A 24 33.61 0.78 1.00
C SER A 24 34.95 1.46 0.79
N THR A 25 35.02 2.39 -0.16
CA THR A 25 36.21 3.24 -0.36
C THR A 25 35.81 4.70 -0.42
N ALA A 26 36.55 5.56 0.26
CA ALA A 26 36.27 6.99 0.33
C ALA A 26 37.53 7.78 -0.06
N ILE A 27 37.41 8.63 -1.08
CA ILE A 27 38.49 9.45 -1.63
C ILE A 27 38.15 10.92 -1.40
N VAL A 28 38.97 11.62 -0.61
CA VAL A 28 38.79 13.05 -0.35
C VAL A 28 39.14 13.85 -1.61
N LYS A 29 38.17 14.58 -2.17
CA LYS A 29 38.37 15.51 -3.29
C LYS A 29 38.75 16.91 -2.82
N TYR A 30 38.19 17.32 -1.69
CA TYR A 30 38.43 18.64 -1.11
C TYR A 30 38.34 18.59 0.41
N SER A 31 39.23 19.30 1.09
CA SER A 31 39.20 19.52 2.54
C SER A 31 39.56 20.97 2.84
N ALA A 32 38.67 21.69 3.52
CA ALA A 32 38.93 23.05 4.00
C ALA A 32 39.62 23.08 5.37
N ILE A 33 39.73 21.93 6.03
CA ILE A 33 40.10 21.79 7.45
C ILE A 33 41.22 20.78 7.66
N GLN A 34 42.01 21.00 8.70
CA GLN A 34 43.07 20.09 9.13
C GLN A 34 42.58 19.15 10.23
N PRO A 35 43.13 17.92 10.36
CA PRO A 35 42.81 17.03 11.48
C PRO A 35 43.23 17.65 12.81
N ALA A 36 42.33 17.68 13.78
CA ALA A 36 42.62 18.19 15.12
C ALA A 36 43.46 17.17 15.93
N LYS A 37 44.41 17.64 16.75
CA LYS A 37 45.12 16.74 17.68
C LYS A 37 44.19 16.34 18.83
N PHE A 38 43.97 15.03 18.99
CA PHE A 38 43.11 14.50 20.05
C PHE A 38 43.75 14.64 21.44
N ALA A 39 43.00 15.21 22.39
CA ALA A 39 43.28 15.16 23.82
C ALA A 39 42.13 14.47 24.56
N GLN A 40 42.46 13.42 25.34
CA GLN A 40 41.48 12.72 26.16
C GLN A 40 41.20 13.49 27.46
N LEU A 41 39.93 13.67 27.80
CA LEU A 41 39.54 14.34 29.04
C LEU A 41 39.68 13.41 30.24
N GLN A 42 40.03 14.01 31.39
CA GLN A 42 40.03 13.29 32.65
C GLN A 42 38.59 12.93 33.07
N CYS A 43 38.44 11.77 33.71
CA CYS A 43 37.18 11.41 34.36
C CYS A 43 36.77 12.49 35.37
N ASN A 44 35.48 12.73 35.52
CA ASN A 44 34.86 13.79 36.31
C ASN A 44 35.01 15.22 35.76
N THR A 45 35.47 15.40 34.52
CA THR A 45 35.41 16.71 33.84
C THR A 45 33.95 17.12 33.63
N ASP A 46 33.60 18.34 34.03
CA ASP A 46 32.25 18.90 33.88
C ASP A 46 32.09 19.65 32.56
N LEU A 47 31.37 19.05 31.59
CA LEU A 47 31.09 19.63 30.27
C LEU A 47 29.98 20.69 30.30
N ASN A 48 29.32 20.91 31.45
CA ASN A 48 28.37 22.00 31.60
C ASN A 48 29.08 23.36 31.58
N LEU A 49 30.33 23.39 32.04
CA LEU A 49 31.20 24.55 31.96
C LEU A 49 31.84 24.66 30.56
N PRO A 50 32.00 25.87 30.01
CA PRO A 50 32.66 26.06 28.73
C PRO A 50 34.19 26.03 28.87
N PRO A 51 34.92 25.41 27.92
CA PRO A 51 36.38 25.52 27.90
C PRO A 51 36.84 26.92 27.46
N ALA A 52 38.08 27.30 27.78
CA ALA A 52 38.62 28.63 27.50
C ALA A 52 38.68 28.99 25.99
N ASN A 53 38.74 27.97 25.13
CA ASN A 53 38.74 28.10 23.67
C ASN A 53 37.34 27.99 23.06
N TRP A 54 36.27 27.89 23.86
CA TRP A 54 34.90 27.77 23.34
C TRP A 54 34.49 29.06 22.64
N LEU A 55 33.98 28.94 21.41
CA LEU A 55 33.64 30.08 20.54
C LEU A 55 34.85 30.91 20.05
N SER A 56 36.07 30.38 20.19
CA SER A 56 37.26 31.01 19.59
C SER A 56 37.32 30.75 18.09
N SER A 57 37.62 31.79 17.30
CA SER A 57 37.82 31.66 15.85
C SER A 57 39.06 30.85 15.48
N SER A 58 40.02 30.71 16.41
CA SER A 58 41.23 29.88 16.20
C SER A 58 40.93 28.38 16.03
N VAL A 59 39.72 27.95 16.40
CA VAL A 59 39.28 26.55 16.33
C VAL A 59 38.47 26.27 15.05
N GLU A 60 38.14 27.31 14.27
CA GLU A 60 37.38 27.20 13.02
C GLU A 60 38.11 26.37 11.96
N SER A 61 39.45 26.38 11.96
CA SER A 61 40.29 25.56 11.06
C SER A 61 40.16 24.05 11.26
N TYR A 62 39.47 23.61 12.32
CA TYR A 62 39.15 22.20 12.60
C TYR A 62 37.69 21.83 12.30
N GLY A 63 36.87 22.77 11.82
CA GLY A 63 35.51 22.51 11.33
C GLY A 63 34.42 22.48 12.39
N PHE A 64 34.65 23.06 13.58
CA PHE A 64 33.69 23.00 14.68
C PHE A 64 32.52 24.00 14.58
N GLN A 65 32.54 24.90 13.59
CA GLN A 65 31.50 25.92 13.35
C GLN A 65 30.12 25.30 13.04
N HIS A 66 30.09 24.17 12.35
CA HIS A 66 28.87 23.46 11.95
C HIS A 66 28.21 22.64 13.07
N VAL A 67 28.90 22.40 14.19
CA VAL A 67 28.34 21.63 15.32
C VAL A 67 27.20 22.39 16.01
N LEU A 68 27.30 23.73 16.04
CA LEU A 68 26.28 24.62 16.60
C LEU A 68 25.33 25.19 15.54
N SER A 69 25.81 25.37 14.29
CA SER A 69 25.06 26.00 13.21
C SER A 69 24.73 25.02 12.08
N ASN A 70 23.44 24.71 11.91
CA ASN A 70 22.92 23.95 10.77
C ASN A 70 22.16 24.88 9.82
N SER A 71 22.66 26.09 9.60
CA SER A 71 21.87 27.21 9.07
C SER A 71 22.05 27.51 7.59
N GLY A 72 22.98 26.85 6.88
CA GLY A 72 23.13 27.02 5.43
C GLY A 72 22.22 26.06 4.65
N ALA A 73 21.42 26.58 3.71
CA ALA A 73 20.71 25.74 2.76
C ALA A 73 21.72 25.07 1.81
N PHE A 74 21.81 23.73 1.87
CA PHE A 74 22.59 22.95 0.91
C PHE A 74 21.93 23.00 -0.47
N SER A 75 22.75 23.01 -1.53
CA SER A 75 22.30 22.81 -2.92
C SER A 75 23.26 21.88 -3.66
N SER A 76 22.72 20.75 -4.09
CA SER A 76 23.37 19.73 -4.89
C SER A 76 23.90 20.29 -6.22
N PHE A 77 23.14 21.16 -6.89
CA PHE A 77 23.56 21.85 -8.11
C PHE A 77 24.86 22.66 -7.93
N ARG A 78 25.04 23.27 -6.76
CA ARG A 78 26.25 24.04 -6.49
C ARG A 78 27.45 23.13 -6.25
N MET A 79 27.26 22.02 -5.55
CA MET A 79 28.29 21.00 -5.40
C MET A 79 28.69 20.40 -6.76
N ALA A 80 27.72 20.09 -7.61
CA ALA A 80 27.95 19.68 -8.99
C ALA A 80 28.76 20.72 -9.78
N HIS A 81 28.44 22.01 -9.63
CA HIS A 81 29.17 23.09 -10.28
C HIS A 81 30.63 23.24 -9.79
N MET A 82 30.90 22.90 -8.53
CA MET A 82 32.26 22.92 -7.97
C MET A 82 33.13 21.77 -8.49
N PHE A 83 32.51 20.65 -8.89
CA PHE A 83 33.20 19.45 -9.36
C PHE A 83 32.62 18.99 -10.71
N PRO A 84 32.77 19.79 -11.78
CA PRO A 84 32.20 19.47 -13.09
C PRO A 84 32.76 18.16 -13.65
N ASP A 85 34.01 17.81 -13.34
CA ASP A 85 34.65 16.57 -13.77
C ASP A 85 33.99 15.31 -13.18
N CYS A 86 33.28 15.43 -12.06
CA CYS A 86 32.56 14.31 -11.46
C CYS A 86 31.16 14.12 -12.04
N MET A 87 30.63 15.12 -12.76
CA MET A 87 29.30 15.05 -13.34
C MET A 87 29.26 14.06 -14.51
N GLY A 88 28.31 13.13 -14.46
CA GLY A 88 28.22 12.02 -15.40
C GLY A 88 29.11 10.81 -15.05
N GLU A 89 30.15 11.00 -14.24
CA GLU A 89 31.01 9.91 -13.73
C GLU A 89 30.45 9.27 -12.44
N VAL A 90 29.98 10.08 -11.49
CA VAL A 90 29.39 9.57 -10.24
C VAL A 90 27.88 9.38 -10.39
N ASP A 91 27.32 8.41 -9.68
CA ASP A 91 25.89 8.12 -9.71
C ASP A 91 25.08 9.16 -8.93
N VAL A 92 25.62 9.68 -7.82
CA VAL A 92 24.90 10.56 -6.89
C VAL A 92 25.76 11.74 -6.42
N VAL A 93 25.15 12.92 -6.29
CA VAL A 93 25.73 14.12 -5.65
C VAL A 93 24.77 14.63 -4.58
N SER A 94 25.22 14.69 -3.32
CA SER A 94 24.33 15.00 -2.17
C SER A 94 25.07 15.42 -0.89
N ASP A 95 24.35 15.99 0.08
CA ASP A 95 24.78 16.02 1.49
C ASP A 95 24.79 14.58 2.05
N ALA A 96 25.83 14.23 2.82
CA ALA A 96 25.94 12.94 3.50
C ALA A 96 24.72 12.64 4.40
N GLU A 97 24.13 13.66 5.04
CA GLU A 97 22.93 13.49 5.87
C GLU A 97 21.73 12.98 5.08
N ASN A 98 21.58 13.36 3.81
CA ASN A 98 20.51 12.85 2.96
C ASN A 98 20.69 11.36 2.67
N VAL A 99 21.92 10.94 2.34
CA VAL A 99 22.22 9.52 2.12
C VAL A 99 22.01 8.70 3.40
N LYS A 100 22.44 9.22 4.55
CA LYS A 100 22.17 8.58 5.85
C LYS A 100 20.67 8.45 6.12
N LYS A 101 19.85 9.47 5.82
CA LYS A 101 18.39 9.40 5.98
C LYS A 101 17.80 8.27 5.12
N LEU A 102 18.26 8.09 3.88
CA LEU A 102 17.82 6.99 3.00
C LEU A 102 18.20 5.61 3.57
N LEU A 103 19.46 5.43 3.97
CA LEU A 103 19.94 4.14 4.52
C LEU A 103 19.33 3.79 5.89
N LYS A 104 18.83 4.79 6.63
CA LYS A 104 18.12 4.61 7.91
C LYS A 104 16.63 4.26 7.75
N ILE A 105 16.04 4.32 6.54
CA ILE A 105 14.62 4.04 6.31
C ILE A 105 14.17 2.68 6.87
N PRO A 106 14.89 1.56 6.68
CA PRO A 106 14.45 0.25 7.19
C PRO A 106 14.33 0.17 8.72
N TYR A 107 14.98 1.09 9.44
CA TYR A 107 15.03 1.14 10.90
C TYR A 107 14.28 2.35 11.49
N SER A 108 13.75 3.23 10.64
CA SER A 108 13.04 4.45 11.03
C SER A 108 11.56 4.34 10.66
N ARG A 109 10.69 4.90 11.50
CA ARG A 109 9.26 5.07 11.18
C ARG A 109 8.94 6.45 10.60
N GLY A 110 9.93 7.35 10.56
CA GLY A 110 9.75 8.71 10.06
C GLY A 110 9.63 8.74 8.54
N SER A 111 8.83 9.67 8.02
CA SER A 111 8.82 9.99 6.60
C SER A 111 10.12 10.68 6.19
N VAL A 112 10.57 10.38 4.98
CA VAL A 112 11.69 11.06 4.33
C VAL A 112 11.14 11.78 3.11
N SER A 113 11.59 13.02 2.89
CA SER A 113 11.19 13.85 1.76
C SER A 113 12.44 14.55 1.22
N MET A 114 12.64 14.43 -0.09
CA MET A 114 13.85 14.87 -0.79
C MET A 114 13.47 15.32 -2.20
N MET A 115 14.21 16.27 -2.75
CA MET A 115 14.14 16.64 -4.16
C MET A 115 15.23 15.91 -4.92
N VAL A 116 14.89 15.31 -6.07
CA VAL A 116 15.84 14.56 -6.89
C VAL A 116 15.82 15.13 -8.30
N HIS A 117 16.99 15.53 -8.78
CA HIS A 117 17.19 16.04 -10.14
C HIS A 117 18.13 15.10 -10.88
N ARG A 118 17.81 14.76 -12.12
CA ARG A 118 18.71 13.98 -12.98
C ARG A 118 19.42 14.92 -13.94
N ILE A 119 20.75 14.93 -13.90
CA ILE A 119 21.59 15.58 -14.90
C ILE A 119 22.51 14.49 -15.48
N GLU A 120 22.36 14.23 -16.77
CA GLU A 120 23.03 13.12 -17.45
C GLU A 120 22.77 11.76 -16.75
N ASN A 121 23.83 11.11 -16.28
CA ASN A 121 23.79 9.86 -15.52
C ASN A 121 23.88 10.07 -14.00
N THR A 122 23.95 11.32 -13.53
CA THR A 122 24.09 11.64 -12.10
C THR A 122 22.77 12.13 -11.51
N LEU A 123 22.45 11.63 -10.31
CA LEU A 123 21.32 12.09 -9.49
C LEU A 123 21.80 13.11 -8.46
N LEU A 124 21.18 14.28 -8.47
CA LEU A 124 21.37 15.36 -7.53
C LEU A 124 20.26 15.31 -6.48
N ILE A 125 20.62 15.12 -5.21
CA ILE A 125 19.66 14.91 -4.13
C ILE A 125 19.75 16.04 -3.10
N ASP A 126 18.65 16.77 -2.93
CA ASP A 126 18.53 17.88 -1.98
C ASP A 126 17.54 17.58 -0.84
N GLU A 127 17.79 18.17 0.32
CA GLU A 127 16.90 18.06 1.48
C GLU A 127 15.58 18.80 1.21
N PHE A 128 14.44 18.14 1.45
CA PHE A 128 13.13 18.76 1.30
C PHE A 128 12.21 18.42 2.48
N ASP A 129 12.04 19.35 3.41
CA ASP A 129 11.07 19.21 4.50
C ASP A 129 9.67 19.62 4.02
N ILE A 130 8.89 18.61 3.61
CA ILE A 130 7.51 18.80 3.17
C ILE A 130 6.61 19.39 4.27
N HIS A 131 6.87 19.10 5.55
CA HIS A 131 6.06 19.65 6.65
C HIS A 131 6.30 21.15 6.80
N LYS A 132 7.58 21.56 6.81
CA LYS A 132 7.96 22.98 6.86
C LYS A 132 7.41 23.76 5.67
N HIS A 133 7.47 23.16 4.47
CA HIS A 133 6.94 23.76 3.25
C HIS A 133 5.40 23.92 3.29
N LEU A 134 4.68 22.87 3.69
CA LEU A 134 3.21 22.88 3.79
C LEU A 134 2.68 23.83 4.88
N ILE A 135 3.47 24.15 5.91
CA ILE A 135 3.10 25.13 6.94
C ILE A 135 3.36 26.57 6.46
N ARG A 136 4.47 26.81 5.74
CA ARG A 136 4.93 28.17 5.40
C ARG A 136 4.37 28.74 4.09
N GLN A 137 4.14 27.93 3.05
CA GLN A 137 3.77 28.42 1.70
C GLN A 137 2.30 28.10 1.31
N ALA A 138 1.42 28.00 2.31
CA ALA A 138 0.19 27.22 2.24
C ALA A 138 -1.04 27.84 1.54
N GLU A 139 -0.93 28.90 0.72
CA GLU A 139 -2.13 29.54 0.12
C GLU A 139 -2.24 29.55 -1.41
N SER A 140 -1.20 29.32 -2.20
CA SER A 140 -1.32 29.39 -3.67
C SER A 140 -0.60 28.29 -4.46
N ASP A 141 0.57 27.85 -4.00
CA ASP A 141 1.41 26.92 -4.74
C ASP A 141 1.26 25.47 -4.22
N TRP A 142 1.08 24.51 -5.14
CA TRP A 142 1.14 23.06 -4.88
C TRP A 142 0.01 22.50 -3.99
N VAL A 143 -1.21 23.01 -4.16
CA VAL A 143 -2.45 22.49 -3.52
C VAL A 143 -2.60 20.97 -3.68
N TRP A 144 -2.21 20.44 -4.84
CA TRP A 144 -2.24 19.01 -5.12
C TRP A 144 -1.35 18.21 -4.16
N LEU A 145 -0.15 18.72 -3.82
CA LEU A 145 0.81 18.05 -2.95
C LEU A 145 0.28 18.03 -1.52
N ARG A 146 -0.29 19.15 -1.08
CA ARG A 146 -0.98 19.23 0.22
C ARG A 146 -2.09 18.18 0.30
N LYS A 147 -2.98 18.13 -0.70
CA LYS A 147 -4.08 17.16 -0.74
C LYS A 147 -3.56 15.72 -0.70
N PHE A 148 -2.60 15.39 -1.56
CA PHE A 148 -1.96 14.08 -1.62
C PHE A 148 -1.36 13.69 -0.26
N PHE A 149 -0.57 14.57 0.35
CA PHE A 149 0.10 14.32 1.62
C PHE A 149 -0.90 14.07 2.76
N PHE A 150 -1.96 14.87 2.85
CA PHE A 150 -3.01 14.68 3.86
C PHE A 150 -3.76 13.35 3.66
N GLU A 151 -4.16 13.03 2.43
CA GLU A 151 -4.94 11.83 2.12
C GLU A 151 -4.12 10.53 2.27
N HIS A 152 -2.84 10.53 1.89
CA HIS A 152 -2.07 9.29 1.73
C HIS A 152 -1.00 9.09 2.81
N VAL A 153 -0.43 10.17 3.36
CA VAL A 153 0.67 10.08 4.33
C VAL A 153 0.16 10.34 5.75
N LEU A 154 -0.58 11.43 5.95
CA LEU A 154 -0.99 11.87 7.28
C LEU A 154 -2.13 11.04 7.89
N GLN A 155 -3.04 10.51 7.06
CA GLN A 155 -4.06 9.54 7.50
C GLN A 155 -3.47 8.15 7.84
N SER A 156 -2.28 7.82 7.33
CA SER A 156 -1.61 6.55 7.60
C SER A 156 -0.79 6.52 8.90
N LEU A 157 -0.53 7.70 9.50
CA LEU A 157 0.31 7.87 10.68
C LEU A 157 -0.55 7.99 11.96
N GLY A 158 -0.21 7.22 13.00
CA GLY A 158 -0.90 7.29 14.28
C GLY A 158 -0.67 8.64 14.99
N ASP A 159 -1.53 8.99 15.95
CA ASP A 159 -1.48 10.29 16.66
C ASP A 159 -0.13 10.58 17.36
N LYS A 160 0.65 9.54 17.69
CA LYS A 160 1.99 9.68 18.27
C LYS A 160 3.07 10.08 17.25
N ASP A 161 2.89 9.73 15.97
CA ASP A 161 3.86 10.01 14.90
C ASP A 161 3.67 11.42 14.31
N LYS A 162 2.49 12.00 14.45
CA LYS A 162 2.19 13.40 14.07
C LYS A 162 3.03 14.44 14.82
N GLY A 163 3.58 14.08 15.98
CA GLY A 163 4.40 14.97 16.82
C GLY A 163 5.92 14.83 16.62
N VAL A 164 6.39 13.94 15.75
CA VAL A 164 7.83 13.61 15.63
C VAL A 164 8.62 14.68 14.87
N THR A 165 7.98 15.44 13.98
CA THR A 165 8.65 16.44 13.12
C THR A 165 8.94 17.78 13.82
N LEU A 166 8.32 18.07 14.97
CA LEU A 166 8.61 19.28 15.75
C LEU A 166 9.67 19.09 16.87
N ARG A 167 10.27 17.89 17.00
CA ARG A 167 11.15 17.57 18.15
C ARG A 167 12.57 18.13 18.04
N ASN A 168 12.99 18.64 16.88
CA ASN A 168 14.35 19.14 16.67
C ASN A 168 14.69 20.43 17.45
N HIS A 169 13.70 21.07 18.09
CA HIS A 169 13.88 22.28 18.91
C HIS A 169 13.61 22.10 20.40
N SER A 170 13.52 20.86 20.92
CA SER A 170 13.35 20.69 22.37
C SER A 170 14.57 21.25 23.14
N ARG A 171 14.34 21.85 24.32
CA ARG A 171 15.42 22.37 25.19
C ARG A 171 16.50 21.32 25.45
N CYS A 172 16.12 20.05 25.55
CA CYS A 172 17.02 18.91 25.72
C CYS A 172 17.92 18.65 24.49
N ALA A 173 17.38 18.73 23.27
CA ALA A 173 18.15 18.57 22.04
C ALA A 173 19.19 19.69 21.87
N LEU A 174 18.80 20.93 22.18
CA LEU A 174 19.71 22.08 22.16
C LEU A 174 20.81 21.93 23.21
N GLN A 175 20.45 21.52 24.43
CA GLN A 175 21.42 21.24 25.50
C GLN A 175 22.43 20.16 25.09
N GLN A 176 21.97 19.09 24.44
CA GLN A 176 22.86 18.04 23.93
C GLN A 176 23.82 18.58 22.87
N LYS A 177 23.36 19.42 21.94
CA LYS A 177 24.23 20.07 20.93
C LYS A 177 25.33 20.91 21.59
N TYR A 178 24.97 21.72 22.58
CA TYR A 178 25.95 22.52 23.33
C TYR A 178 26.95 21.65 24.10
N LEU A 179 26.49 20.57 24.74
CA LEU A 179 27.37 19.62 25.42
C LEU A 179 28.35 18.96 24.44
N THR A 180 27.88 18.50 23.28
CA THR A 180 28.74 17.93 22.23
C THR A 180 29.73 18.96 21.69
N SER A 181 29.30 20.21 21.45
CA SER A 181 30.19 21.29 21.04
C SER A 181 31.30 21.53 22.08
N LYS A 182 30.94 21.69 23.35
CA LYS A 182 31.91 21.90 24.45
C LYS A 182 32.88 20.72 24.56
N PHE A 183 32.37 19.50 24.49
CA PHE A 183 33.18 18.28 24.49
C PHE A 183 34.23 18.29 23.37
N LEU A 184 33.86 18.61 22.13
CA LEU A 184 34.81 18.66 21.01
C LEU A 184 35.90 19.71 21.22
N HIS A 185 35.56 20.88 21.79
CA HIS A 185 36.55 21.93 22.10
C HIS A 185 37.49 21.54 23.24
N TYR A 186 36.96 20.87 24.26
CA TYR A 186 37.73 20.28 25.35
C TYR A 186 38.71 19.21 24.85
N SER A 187 38.34 18.46 23.80
CA SER A 187 39.16 17.39 23.23
C SER A 187 40.30 17.85 22.31
N LEU A 188 40.58 19.16 22.23
CA LEU A 188 41.73 19.69 21.50
C LEU A 188 42.98 19.68 22.38
N ALA A 189 44.08 19.13 21.87
CA ALA A 189 45.38 19.30 22.50
C ALA A 189 45.87 20.75 22.35
N GLU A 190 46.39 21.36 23.42
CA GLU A 190 47.04 22.67 23.34
C GLU A 190 48.24 22.61 22.39
N THR A 191 48.26 23.45 21.36
CA THR A 191 49.43 23.63 20.50
C THR A 191 50.48 24.38 21.30
N SER A 192 51.48 23.67 21.81
CA SER A 192 52.66 24.24 22.45
C SER A 192 53.60 24.88 21.42
N ASP A 193 53.13 25.89 20.67
CA ASP A 193 53.98 26.77 19.88
C ASP A 193 53.87 28.19 20.46
N LYS A 194 54.51 28.37 21.62
CA LYS A 194 54.94 29.70 22.06
C LYS A 194 56.22 30.07 21.31
N THR A 195 56.10 30.37 20.03
CA THR A 195 57.13 31.15 19.34
C THR A 195 56.80 32.62 19.55
N GLN A 196 57.58 33.27 20.41
CA GLN A 196 57.61 34.73 20.50
C GLN A 196 58.03 35.31 19.15
N GLU A 197 57.08 35.76 18.33
CA GLU A 197 57.37 36.76 17.32
C GLU A 197 56.95 38.14 17.84
N ASN A 198 57.96 38.86 18.33
CA ASN A 198 57.93 40.31 18.38
C ASN A 198 57.66 40.85 16.96
N ARG A 199 56.53 41.50 16.74
CA ARG A 199 56.41 42.51 15.69
C ARG A 199 55.83 43.79 16.26
N GLU A 200 56.68 44.79 16.19
CA GLU A 200 56.51 46.16 16.63
C GLU A 200 55.35 46.86 15.90
N ASN A 201 54.78 47.82 16.62
CA ASN A 201 53.79 48.78 16.17
C ASN A 201 54.10 49.42 14.82
N GLN A 202 53.14 49.39 13.88
CA GLN A 202 52.84 50.55 13.04
C GLN A 202 51.33 50.75 12.90
N ASN A 203 50.89 51.88 13.46
CA ASN A 203 49.58 52.48 13.33
C ASN A 203 49.24 52.79 11.87
N THR A 204 48.01 52.47 11.45
CA THR A 204 47.13 53.41 10.74
C THR A 204 45.68 52.89 10.74
N ARG A 205 44.82 53.50 11.56
CA ARG A 205 43.36 53.54 11.37
C ARG A 205 42.99 54.90 10.78
N PRO A 206 41.99 55.02 9.88
CA PRO A 206 41.20 56.23 9.74
C PRO A 206 40.00 56.21 10.72
N PRO A 207 39.42 57.39 11.05
CA PRO A 207 38.79 57.65 12.34
C PRO A 207 37.32 57.26 12.41
N SER A 208 36.91 56.86 13.60
CA SER A 208 35.52 56.74 14.04
C SER A 208 34.93 58.12 14.38
N SER A 209 33.68 58.37 13.97
CA SER A 209 32.88 59.45 14.53
C SER A 209 31.44 59.00 14.79
N ARG A 210 31.12 58.74 16.06
CA ARG A 210 30.11 59.45 16.87
C ARG A 210 29.54 58.54 17.96
N ASN A 211 29.50 59.11 19.16
CA ASN A 211 28.90 58.59 20.37
C ASN A 211 27.37 58.63 20.26
N GLU A 212 26.70 57.49 20.43
CA GLU A 212 25.28 57.39 20.83
C GLU A 212 25.11 56.13 21.70
N PRO A 213 24.16 56.12 22.67
CA PRO A 213 24.02 55.02 23.62
C PRO A 213 23.52 53.75 22.92
N PRO A 214 23.87 52.55 23.41
CA PRO A 214 23.41 51.31 22.79
C PRO A 214 21.88 51.21 22.97
N LEU A 215 21.16 51.20 21.85
CA LEU A 215 19.75 50.82 21.82
C LEU A 215 19.63 49.28 21.96
N PRO A 216 18.50 48.76 22.46
CA PRO A 216 18.30 47.34 22.67
C PRO A 216 18.48 46.57 21.35
N GLU A 217 19.26 45.48 21.39
CA GLU A 217 19.38 44.57 20.25
C GLU A 217 17.98 44.15 19.77
N PRO A 218 17.65 44.29 18.48
CA PRO A 218 16.42 43.74 17.94
C PRO A 218 16.53 42.22 17.92
N SER A 219 15.43 41.53 18.25
CA SER A 219 15.29 40.09 18.10
C SER A 219 15.62 39.67 16.67
N LEU A 220 16.63 38.82 16.51
CA LEU A 220 16.90 38.12 15.26
C LEU A 220 15.69 37.26 14.90
N GLU A 221 14.84 37.77 14.02
CA GLU A 221 13.93 36.94 13.24
C GLU A 221 14.79 36.08 12.30
N GLU A 222 15.05 34.84 12.70
CA GLU A 222 15.70 33.79 11.90
C GLU A 222 14.80 33.34 10.73
N GLU A 223 14.35 34.23 9.84
CA GLU A 223 13.45 33.83 8.76
C GLU A 223 13.64 34.58 7.43
N VAL A 224 14.79 34.37 6.76
CA VAL A 224 14.93 34.08 5.31
C VAL A 224 16.35 33.51 5.11
N PRO A 225 16.60 32.41 4.38
CA PRO A 225 17.94 32.15 3.87
C PRO A 225 18.25 33.25 2.85
N ASP A 226 19.08 34.20 3.25
CA ASP A 226 19.70 35.13 2.31
C ASP A 226 20.38 34.29 1.22
N PRO A 227 20.10 34.48 -0.09
CA PRO A 227 20.79 33.76 -1.18
C PRO A 227 22.33 33.94 -1.15
N ALA A 228 22.85 34.85 -0.32
CA ALA A 228 24.27 35.00 -0.04
C ALA A 228 24.85 34.04 1.04
N THR A 229 24.03 33.40 1.88
CA THR A 229 24.51 32.45 2.92
C THR A 229 24.54 31.03 2.39
N ASN A 230 25.73 30.65 1.98
CA ASN A 230 26.00 29.56 1.06
C ASN A 230 26.73 28.45 1.83
N LYS A 231 26.11 27.29 2.08
CA LYS A 231 26.76 26.19 2.83
C LYS A 231 27.98 25.67 2.06
N THR A 232 29.15 25.72 2.67
CA THR A 232 30.37 25.06 2.21
C THR A 232 30.70 23.95 3.19
N PHE A 233 30.86 22.72 2.70
CA PHE A 233 31.22 21.61 3.57
C PHE A 233 32.68 21.66 3.99
N ALA A 234 32.95 21.14 5.18
CA ALA A 234 34.30 20.98 5.68
C ALA A 234 35.13 20.04 4.78
N ARG A 235 34.48 18.98 4.25
CA ARG A 235 35.06 18.03 3.28
C ARG A 235 34.05 17.64 2.19
N ASN A 236 34.58 17.42 0.99
CA ASN A 236 33.86 16.73 -0.09
C ASN A 236 34.60 15.44 -0.45
N VAL A 237 33.86 14.33 -0.52
CA VAL A 237 34.41 12.99 -0.66
C VAL A 237 33.71 12.26 -1.78
N VAL A 238 34.46 11.55 -2.63
CA VAL A 238 33.89 10.53 -3.51
C VAL A 238 33.89 9.21 -2.75
N TRP A 239 32.70 8.79 -2.34
CA TRP A 239 32.48 7.54 -1.62
C TRP A 239 31.92 6.50 -2.59
N THR A 240 32.62 5.38 -2.70
CA THR A 240 32.14 4.18 -3.39
C THR A 240 31.66 3.21 -2.32
N PHE A 241 30.37 2.88 -2.36
CA PHE A 241 29.77 1.88 -1.48
C PHE A 241 29.19 0.78 -2.34
N GLU A 242 29.75 -0.43 -2.21
CA GLU A 242 29.52 -1.56 -3.11
C GLU A 242 29.74 -1.17 -4.59
N ASP A 243 28.67 -1.01 -5.37
CA ASP A 243 28.68 -0.70 -6.79
C ASP A 243 28.26 0.75 -7.12
N ILE A 244 28.00 1.58 -6.11
CA ILE A 244 27.52 2.97 -6.29
C ILE A 244 28.59 3.97 -5.92
N GLN A 245 28.88 4.93 -6.80
CA GLN A 245 29.75 6.07 -6.54
C GLN A 245 28.97 7.35 -6.24
N MET A 246 29.34 8.02 -5.16
CA MET A 246 28.67 9.21 -4.66
C MET A 246 29.66 10.33 -4.34
N LEU A 247 29.40 11.55 -4.80
CA LEU A 247 30.07 12.75 -4.33
C LEU A 247 29.29 13.35 -3.16
N LEU A 248 29.88 13.31 -1.97
CA LEU A 248 29.23 13.70 -0.72
C LEU A 248 29.92 14.86 -0.02
N GLY A 249 29.12 15.79 0.48
CA GLY A 249 29.56 16.83 1.42
C GLY A 249 29.40 16.37 2.87
N THR A 250 30.41 16.57 3.71
CA THR A 250 30.39 16.20 5.14
C THR A 250 31.09 17.23 6.03
N ASP A 251 30.48 17.50 7.17
CA ASP A 251 31.00 18.40 8.23
C ASP A 251 31.47 17.62 9.47
N MET A 252 31.57 16.30 9.37
CA MET A 252 31.94 15.43 10.49
C MET A 252 33.37 15.73 10.96
N PRO A 253 33.60 16.15 12.21
CA PRO A 253 34.95 16.42 12.70
C PRO A 253 35.82 15.15 12.83
N ILE A 254 37.09 15.24 12.41
CA ILE A 254 38.07 14.15 12.51
C ILE A 254 39.25 14.62 13.36
N PHE A 255 39.65 13.76 14.29
CA PHE A 255 40.82 13.96 15.13
C PHE A 255 41.91 12.97 14.74
N GLY A 256 43.16 13.34 14.98
CA GLY A 256 44.32 12.48 14.80
C GLY A 256 45.31 12.66 15.95
N GLY A 257 46.20 11.70 16.12
CA GLY A 257 47.23 11.70 17.15
C GLY A 257 48.36 10.76 16.77
N SER A 258 49.39 10.70 17.61
CA SER A 258 50.55 9.82 17.39
C SER A 258 50.19 8.33 17.50
N THR A 259 49.19 7.99 18.31
CA THR A 259 48.73 6.61 18.53
C THR A 259 47.56 6.21 17.63
N HIS A 260 46.68 7.16 17.31
CA HIS A 260 45.51 6.94 16.46
C HIS A 260 45.46 8.01 15.37
N PRO A 261 45.81 7.70 14.11
CA PRO A 261 45.97 8.70 13.05
C PRO A 261 44.65 9.36 12.64
N CYS A 262 43.52 8.66 12.78
CA CYS A 262 42.21 9.13 12.37
C CYS A 262 41.13 8.52 13.26
N ILE A 263 40.47 9.34 14.08
CA ILE A 263 39.39 8.94 14.98
C ILE A 263 38.23 9.92 14.93
N SER A 264 37.03 9.40 15.13
CA SER A 264 35.84 10.21 15.38
C SER A 264 35.48 10.22 16.86
N LEU A 265 34.99 11.35 17.38
CA LEU A 265 34.61 11.48 18.79
C LEU A 265 33.09 11.53 18.92
N ARG A 266 32.53 10.75 19.85
CA ARG A 266 31.08 10.74 20.12
C ARG A 266 30.80 10.86 21.61
N LEU A 267 29.95 11.82 21.97
CA LEU A 267 29.50 12.01 23.35
C LEU A 267 28.18 11.26 23.58
N ARG A 268 28.11 10.43 24.62
CA ARG A 268 26.95 9.59 24.95
C ARG A 268 26.54 9.71 26.41
N ASP A 269 25.23 9.79 26.63
CA ASP A 269 24.64 9.66 27.96
C ASP A 269 24.72 8.20 28.41
N MET A 270 25.37 7.93 29.55
CA MET A 270 25.58 6.59 30.09
C MET A 270 24.27 5.93 30.54
N THR A 271 23.23 6.71 30.83
CA THR A 271 21.90 6.17 31.20
C THR A 271 21.13 5.60 30.00
N LYS A 272 21.53 5.96 28.77
CA LYS A 272 20.82 5.60 27.54
C LYS A 272 21.66 4.67 26.68
N PRO A 273 21.27 3.39 26.51
CA PRO A 273 21.97 2.50 25.60
C PRO A 273 21.99 3.07 24.17
N ILE A 274 23.03 2.73 23.41
CA ILE A 274 23.08 3.07 22.00
C ILE A 274 21.87 2.46 21.28
N SER A 275 21.23 3.23 20.41
CA SER A 275 20.14 2.74 19.56
C SER A 275 20.72 2.28 18.22
N VAL A 276 20.03 1.34 17.55
CA VAL A 276 20.39 0.89 16.20
C VAL A 276 20.57 2.07 15.23
N LEU A 277 19.63 3.04 15.25
CA LEU A 277 19.73 4.24 14.41
C LEU A 277 20.98 5.06 14.69
N THR A 278 21.37 5.17 15.97
CA THR A 278 22.59 5.89 16.36
C THR A 278 23.85 5.16 15.88
N GLY A 279 23.94 3.84 16.02
CA GLY A 279 25.15 3.15 15.55
C GLY A 279 25.22 3.03 14.03
N ILE A 280 24.09 2.95 13.32
CA ILE A 280 24.08 3.12 11.85
C ILE A 280 24.65 4.50 11.47
N ASP A 281 24.20 5.55 12.16
CA ASP A 281 24.67 6.91 11.92
C ASP A 281 26.19 7.05 12.12
N TYR A 282 26.69 6.50 13.22
CA TYR A 282 28.13 6.52 13.53
C TYR A 282 28.95 5.68 12.54
N TRP A 283 28.43 4.53 12.14
CA TRP A 283 29.08 3.64 11.17
C TRP A 283 29.16 4.28 9.79
N LEU A 284 28.06 4.86 9.30
CA LEU A 284 28.02 5.54 8.00
C LEU A 284 28.91 6.78 7.97
N ASP A 285 28.88 7.60 9.02
CA ASP A 285 29.75 8.78 9.15
C ASP A 285 31.24 8.38 9.02
N ASN A 286 31.63 7.30 9.69
CA ASN A 286 32.98 6.78 9.64
C ASN A 286 33.33 6.18 8.27
N LEU A 287 32.45 5.38 7.65
CA LEU A 287 32.69 4.80 6.33
C LEU A 287 32.83 5.86 5.24
N MET A 288 31.93 6.84 5.22
CA MET A 288 31.96 7.96 4.25
C MET A 288 33.23 8.81 4.38
N CYS A 289 33.88 8.82 5.55
CA CYS A 289 35.08 9.58 5.83
C CYS A 289 36.36 8.74 5.94
N ASN A 290 36.30 7.43 5.68
CA ASN A 290 37.40 6.48 5.87
C ASN A 290 38.02 6.52 7.29
N VAL A 291 37.19 6.65 8.32
CA VAL A 291 37.63 6.69 9.72
C VAL A 291 37.60 5.27 10.31
N PRO A 292 38.74 4.71 10.74
CA PRO A 292 38.81 3.32 11.22
C PRO A 292 38.27 3.11 12.64
N GLU A 293 38.24 4.17 13.47
CA GLU A 293 37.93 4.04 14.90
C GLU A 293 37.02 5.18 15.40
N VAL A 294 36.11 4.83 16.33
CA VAL A 294 35.30 5.77 17.10
C VAL A 294 35.75 5.75 18.55
N MET A 295 35.96 6.93 19.12
CA MET A 295 36.12 7.12 20.55
C MET A 295 34.81 7.57 21.19
N MET A 296 34.18 6.69 21.97
CA MET A 296 32.96 6.97 22.73
C MET A 296 33.29 7.54 24.10
N CYS A 297 32.88 8.78 24.37
CA CYS A 297 32.93 9.40 25.68
C CYS A 297 31.56 9.29 26.36
N TYR A 298 31.48 8.61 27.50
CA TYR A 298 30.25 8.47 28.28
C TYR A 298 30.19 9.52 29.38
N HIS A 299 29.03 10.16 29.55
CA HIS A 299 28.78 11.13 30.61
C HIS A 299 27.52 10.81 31.41
N LEU A 300 27.45 11.32 32.63
CA LEU A 300 26.25 11.43 33.45
C LEU A 300 26.01 12.91 33.72
N ASP A 301 24.88 13.45 33.25
CA ASP A 301 24.50 14.87 33.44
C ASP A 301 25.60 15.90 33.06
N GLY A 302 26.35 15.62 31.99
CA GLY A 302 27.46 16.44 31.50
C GLY A 302 28.82 16.14 32.13
N ILE A 303 28.89 15.25 33.13
CA ILE A 303 30.14 14.87 33.81
C ILE A 303 30.73 13.62 33.15
N VAL A 304 31.95 13.74 32.62
CA VAL A 304 32.68 12.65 31.93
C VAL A 304 32.93 11.47 32.87
N GLN A 305 32.56 10.26 32.46
CA GLN A 305 32.71 9.04 33.25
C GLN A 305 33.81 8.13 32.73
N ARG A 306 33.77 7.78 31.44
CA ARG A 306 34.72 6.86 30.81
C ARG A 306 34.81 7.06 29.30
N TYR A 307 35.89 6.52 28.74
CA TYR A 307 36.10 6.42 27.30
C TYR A 307 36.10 4.96 26.86
N GLU A 308 35.72 4.72 25.62
CA GLU A 308 35.74 3.41 24.98
C GLU A 308 36.11 3.59 23.51
N LEU A 309 37.22 2.98 23.11
CA LEU A 309 37.65 2.94 21.71
C LEU A 309 36.98 1.75 21.03
N ILE A 310 36.32 1.99 19.91
CA ILE A 310 35.57 0.99 19.16
C ILE A 310 35.98 1.10 17.70
N LYS A 311 36.34 -0.02 17.07
CA LYS A 311 36.60 0.00 15.63
C LYS A 311 35.31 0.20 14.85
N THR A 312 35.40 0.86 13.70
CA THR A 312 34.25 1.07 12.82
C THR A 312 33.59 -0.24 12.41
N GLU A 313 34.38 -1.30 12.16
CA GLU A 313 33.90 -2.64 11.82
C GLU A 313 33.10 -3.33 12.94
N ASP A 314 33.31 -2.92 14.20
CA ASP A 314 32.65 -3.52 15.36
C ASP A 314 31.32 -2.82 15.72
N LEU A 315 31.06 -1.61 15.20
CA LEU A 315 29.83 -0.85 15.46
C LEU A 315 28.53 -1.63 15.16
N PRO A 316 28.41 -2.39 14.05
CA PRO A 316 27.22 -3.19 13.77
C PRO A 316 27.00 -4.35 14.74
N HIS A 317 27.99 -4.68 15.58
CA HIS A 317 27.96 -5.81 16.51
C HIS A 317 27.79 -5.41 17.98
N LEU A 318 27.86 -4.10 18.27
CA LEU A 318 27.69 -3.56 19.63
C LEU A 318 26.33 -3.92 20.26
N SER A 319 26.36 -4.15 21.57
CA SER A 319 25.16 -4.34 22.37
C SER A 319 24.26 -3.09 22.34
N GLY A 320 23.03 -3.24 21.86
CA GLY A 320 22.07 -2.14 21.66
C GLY A 320 22.05 -1.54 20.25
N SER A 321 23.10 -1.76 19.44
CA SER A 321 23.19 -1.28 18.05
C SER A 321 23.46 -2.39 17.04
N LYS A 322 22.91 -3.60 17.27
CA LYS A 322 23.09 -4.70 16.33
C LYS A 322 22.31 -4.44 15.05
N PHE A 323 23.00 -4.29 13.92
CA PHE A 323 22.41 -4.28 12.58
C PHE A 323 23.28 -5.08 11.59
N SER A 324 22.72 -5.40 10.43
CA SER A 324 23.45 -6.08 9.36
C SER A 324 23.31 -5.27 8.08
N PRO A 325 24.43 -4.84 7.47
CA PRO A 325 24.41 -4.23 6.13
C PRO A 325 23.76 -5.15 5.08
N LYS A 326 23.97 -6.47 5.20
CA LYS A 326 23.32 -7.47 4.32
C LYS A 326 21.80 -7.45 4.44
N LEU A 327 21.25 -7.24 5.64
CA LEU A 327 19.81 -7.14 5.82
C LEU A 327 19.22 -5.94 5.03
N ILE A 328 19.90 -4.80 5.05
CA ILE A 328 19.49 -3.59 4.30
C ILE A 328 19.50 -3.87 2.80
N LEU A 329 20.58 -4.48 2.30
CA LEU A 329 20.72 -4.84 0.89
C LEU A 329 19.56 -5.71 0.41
N TYR A 330 19.22 -6.78 1.14
CA TYR A 330 18.21 -7.72 0.68
C TYR A 330 16.78 -7.20 0.78
N VAL A 331 16.47 -6.38 1.78
CA VAL A 331 15.19 -5.68 1.81
C VAL A 331 15.07 -4.77 0.58
N THR A 332 16.17 -4.10 0.20
CA THR A 332 16.21 -3.22 -0.98
C THR A 332 16.08 -4.02 -2.28
N LEU A 333 16.79 -5.15 -2.41
CA LEU A 333 16.67 -6.05 -3.57
C LEU A 333 15.26 -6.65 -3.68
N ALA A 334 14.63 -7.04 -2.56
CA ALA A 334 13.26 -7.53 -2.56
C ALA A 334 12.28 -6.47 -3.11
N GLU A 335 12.42 -5.22 -2.69
CA GLU A 335 11.59 -4.11 -3.19
C GLU A 335 11.88 -3.79 -4.66
N GLN A 336 13.15 -3.81 -5.07
CA GLN A 336 13.53 -3.59 -6.46
C GLN A 336 12.90 -4.66 -7.36
N GLU A 337 13.05 -5.94 -7.02
CA GLU A 337 12.48 -7.03 -7.81
C GLU A 337 10.95 -7.01 -7.84
N TYR A 338 10.32 -6.63 -6.73
CA TYR A 338 8.87 -6.39 -6.69
C TYR A 338 8.45 -5.31 -7.69
N ASN A 339 9.16 -4.16 -7.71
CA ASN A 339 8.86 -3.05 -8.62
C ASN A 339 9.19 -3.39 -10.09
N CYS A 340 10.18 -4.23 -10.34
CA CYS A 340 10.50 -4.78 -11.66
C CYS A 340 9.49 -5.84 -12.13
N GLY A 341 8.53 -6.23 -11.28
CA GLY A 341 7.54 -7.27 -11.58
C GLY A 341 8.06 -8.70 -11.45
N ASN A 342 9.27 -8.92 -10.92
CA ASN A 342 9.89 -10.22 -10.72
C ASN A 342 9.49 -10.84 -9.37
N TYR A 343 8.19 -11.08 -9.19
CA TYR A 343 7.61 -11.44 -7.88
C TYR A 343 8.17 -12.73 -7.26
N GLY A 344 8.57 -13.70 -8.08
CA GLY A 344 9.22 -14.92 -7.58
C GLY A 344 10.58 -14.65 -6.93
N VAL A 345 11.40 -13.77 -7.54
CA VAL A 345 12.70 -13.38 -6.98
C VAL A 345 12.49 -12.53 -5.72
N ALA A 346 11.52 -11.61 -5.74
CA ALA A 346 11.15 -10.83 -4.57
C ALA A 346 10.75 -11.72 -3.37
N LEU A 347 9.93 -12.76 -3.59
CA LEU A 347 9.58 -13.75 -2.56
C LEU A 347 10.81 -14.50 -2.03
N ARG A 348 11.76 -14.84 -2.90
CA ARG A 348 13.03 -15.49 -2.50
C ARG A 348 13.82 -14.60 -1.55
N TYR A 349 14.01 -13.32 -1.91
CA TYR A 349 14.72 -12.37 -1.06
C TYR A 349 13.99 -12.10 0.26
N ILE A 350 12.67 -11.97 0.25
CA ILE A 350 11.87 -11.86 1.48
C ILE A 350 12.10 -13.09 2.38
N HIS A 351 12.10 -14.30 1.81
CA HIS A 351 12.36 -15.52 2.56
C HIS A 351 13.76 -15.51 3.20
N CYS A 352 14.80 -15.17 2.44
CA CYS A 352 16.17 -15.04 2.95
C CYS A 352 16.25 -14.03 4.11
N VAL A 353 15.60 -12.87 3.97
CA VAL A 353 15.55 -11.83 5.01
C VAL A 353 14.90 -12.34 6.28
N LEU A 354 13.75 -13.02 6.18
CA LEU A 354 13.02 -13.54 7.34
C LEU A 354 13.83 -14.61 8.10
N ARG A 355 14.53 -15.49 7.38
CA ARG A 355 15.45 -16.48 7.98
C ARG A 355 16.62 -15.78 8.68
N TYR A 356 17.22 -14.81 8.03
CA TYR A 356 18.35 -14.05 8.57
C TYR A 356 17.96 -13.27 9.84
N MET A 357 16.82 -12.57 9.83
CA MET A 357 16.34 -11.85 11.02
C MET A 357 16.08 -12.77 12.22
N SER A 358 15.50 -13.96 11.97
CA SER A 358 15.22 -14.95 13.02
C SER A 358 16.49 -15.40 13.75
N ASN A 359 17.58 -15.61 13.02
CA ASN A 359 18.81 -16.19 13.57
C ASN A 359 19.74 -15.15 14.24
N PHE A 360 19.67 -13.88 13.84
CA PHE A 360 20.68 -12.89 14.24
C PHE A 360 20.14 -11.69 15.04
N PHE A 361 18.90 -11.24 14.82
CA PHE A 361 18.43 -9.94 15.32
C PHE A 361 17.14 -10.03 16.17
N GLY A 362 16.55 -11.22 16.31
CA GLY A 362 15.23 -11.39 16.94
C GLY A 362 14.10 -10.83 16.07
N LYS A 363 12.85 -11.03 16.48
CA LYS A 363 11.68 -10.60 15.68
C LYS A 363 11.47 -9.08 15.77
N ASN A 364 11.81 -8.35 14.70
CA ASN A 364 11.34 -6.97 14.49
C ASN A 364 9.94 -7.01 13.86
N SER A 365 8.90 -6.98 14.69
CA SER A 365 7.51 -7.12 14.25
C SER A 365 7.08 -6.12 13.17
N ALA A 366 7.65 -4.91 13.16
CA ALA A 366 7.29 -3.90 12.16
C ALA A 366 7.87 -4.25 10.78
N LEU A 367 9.17 -4.55 10.70
CA LEU A 367 9.80 -4.95 9.43
C LEU A 367 9.27 -6.30 8.95
N THR A 368 9.06 -7.26 9.85
CA THR A 368 8.45 -8.55 9.51
C THR A 368 7.03 -8.36 8.98
N SER A 369 6.20 -7.52 9.61
CA SER A 369 4.86 -7.21 9.11
C SER A 369 4.90 -6.61 7.71
N TYR A 370 5.80 -5.65 7.48
CA TYR A 370 6.00 -5.03 6.17
C TYR A 370 6.34 -6.06 5.10
N LEU A 371 7.35 -6.90 5.35
CA LEU A 371 7.82 -7.92 4.39
C LEU A 371 6.76 -9.00 4.12
N LEU A 372 6.01 -9.41 5.14
CA LEU A 372 4.88 -10.34 4.94
C LEU A 372 3.75 -9.67 4.14
N GLY A 373 3.46 -8.39 4.38
CA GLY A 373 2.53 -7.63 3.54
C GLY A 373 2.96 -7.62 2.07
N ARG A 374 4.26 -7.42 1.81
CA ARG A 374 4.84 -7.50 0.46
C ARG A 374 4.80 -8.90 -0.14
N ALA A 375 5.05 -9.94 0.65
CA ALA A 375 4.88 -11.31 0.21
C ALA A 375 3.42 -11.60 -0.20
N GLY A 376 2.46 -11.08 0.56
CA GLY A 376 1.04 -11.09 0.22
C GLY A 376 0.74 -10.39 -1.11
N ASP A 377 1.34 -9.22 -1.34
CA ASP A 377 1.21 -8.49 -2.62
C ASP A 377 1.76 -9.35 -3.78
N CYS A 378 2.94 -9.95 -3.61
CA CYS A 378 3.56 -10.84 -4.60
C CYS A 378 2.64 -12.02 -4.94
N CYS A 379 2.10 -12.71 -3.93
CA CYS A 379 1.18 -13.83 -4.12
C CYS A 379 -0.09 -13.43 -4.89
N LEU A 380 -0.66 -12.27 -4.57
CA LEU A 380 -1.84 -11.74 -5.27
C LEU A 380 -1.53 -11.42 -6.74
N LEU A 381 -0.38 -10.80 -7.02
CA LEU A 381 0.02 -10.43 -8.38
C LEU A 381 0.38 -11.65 -9.23
N LEU A 382 1.04 -12.66 -8.64
CA LEU A 382 1.27 -13.96 -9.27
C LEU A 382 -0.05 -14.65 -9.63
N ALA A 383 -1.04 -14.61 -8.74
CA ALA A 383 -2.37 -15.17 -9.00
C ALA A 383 -3.10 -14.46 -10.16
N LYS A 384 -2.91 -13.14 -10.33
CA LYS A 384 -3.51 -12.37 -11.43
C LYS A 384 -2.82 -12.60 -12.77
N ASN A 385 -1.50 -12.78 -12.76
CA ASN A 385 -0.68 -13.00 -13.95
C ASN A 385 -0.17 -14.44 -14.04
N TRP A 386 -1.10 -15.41 -13.95
CA TRP A 386 -0.75 -16.84 -13.91
C TRP A 386 -0.02 -17.35 -15.16
N VAL A 387 -0.11 -16.64 -16.28
CA VAL A 387 0.55 -17.00 -17.55
C VAL A 387 2.08 -17.08 -17.40
N ASP A 388 2.67 -16.20 -16.57
CA ASP A 388 4.12 -16.12 -16.38
C ASP A 388 4.62 -16.89 -15.14
N ILE A 389 3.80 -17.79 -14.58
CA ILE A 389 4.10 -18.45 -13.30
C ILE A 389 5.37 -19.30 -13.35
N GLU A 390 5.65 -19.97 -14.47
CA GLU A 390 6.86 -20.80 -14.62
C GLU A 390 8.13 -19.96 -14.53
N LYS A 391 8.14 -18.78 -15.18
CA LYS A 391 9.25 -17.81 -15.09
C LYS A 391 9.45 -17.35 -13.65
N HIS A 392 8.37 -17.01 -12.96
CA HIS A 392 8.45 -16.58 -11.57
C HIS A 392 8.88 -17.71 -10.63
N PHE A 393 8.42 -18.94 -10.84
CA PHE A 393 8.82 -20.08 -10.03
C PHE A 393 10.28 -20.46 -10.24
N ALA A 394 10.78 -20.39 -11.49
CA ALA A 394 12.21 -20.52 -11.78
C ALA A 394 13.01 -19.44 -11.04
N GLY A 395 12.56 -18.18 -11.08
CA GLY A 395 13.16 -17.09 -10.30
C GLY A 395 13.14 -17.35 -8.79
N TYR A 396 12.05 -17.88 -8.25
CA TYR A 396 11.92 -18.19 -6.82
C TYR A 396 12.89 -19.29 -6.34
N THR A 397 13.16 -20.28 -7.19
CA THR A 397 13.97 -21.47 -6.84
C THR A 397 15.45 -21.33 -7.20
N THR A 398 15.79 -20.54 -8.22
CA THR A 398 17.17 -20.33 -8.65
C THR A 398 17.92 -19.54 -7.57
N LYS A 399 19.08 -20.03 -7.14
CA LYS A 399 19.95 -19.32 -6.20
C LYS A 399 20.98 -18.48 -6.98
N SER A 400 21.08 -17.20 -6.64
CA SER A 400 22.16 -16.31 -7.08
C SER A 400 23.40 -16.45 -6.18
N ASP A 401 24.56 -15.97 -6.64
CA ASP A 401 25.80 -15.95 -5.84
C ASP A 401 25.61 -15.21 -4.51
N ILE A 402 24.83 -14.12 -4.57
CA ILE A 402 24.41 -13.34 -3.40
C ILE A 402 23.65 -14.26 -2.42
N ASP A 403 22.68 -15.06 -2.88
CA ASP A 403 21.92 -15.98 -2.03
C ASP A 403 22.81 -17.02 -1.32
N VAL A 404 23.87 -17.50 -1.98
CA VAL A 404 24.82 -18.46 -1.38
C VAL A 404 25.52 -17.86 -0.17
N GLU A 405 25.99 -16.61 -0.27
CA GLU A 405 26.67 -15.95 0.84
C GLU A 405 25.80 -15.77 2.10
N ILE A 406 24.50 -15.46 1.91
CA ILE A 406 23.58 -15.35 3.05
C ILE A 406 23.22 -16.71 3.61
N GLU A 407 22.95 -17.71 2.77
CA GLU A 407 22.66 -19.06 3.24
C GLU A 407 23.84 -19.63 4.05
N GLU A 408 25.08 -19.39 3.62
CA GLU A 408 26.27 -19.73 4.38
C GLU A 408 26.36 -18.99 5.72
N ALA A 409 25.96 -17.72 5.76
CA ALA A 409 25.87 -16.97 7.01
C ALA A 409 24.78 -17.52 7.95
N ILE A 410 23.61 -17.88 7.41
CA ILE A 410 22.45 -18.42 8.15
C ILE A 410 22.73 -19.82 8.71
N CYS A 411 23.31 -20.72 7.91
CA CYS A 411 23.53 -22.13 8.26
C CYS A 411 24.46 -22.35 9.46
N LYS A 412 25.31 -21.37 9.82
CA LYS A 412 26.29 -21.50 10.90
C LYS A 412 25.71 -21.51 12.32
N LYS A 413 24.41 -21.23 12.53
CA LYS A 413 23.80 -21.10 13.89
C LYS A 413 22.61 -22.03 14.23
N GLY A 414 22.13 -22.85 13.28
CA GLY A 414 21.13 -23.89 13.54
C GLY A 414 19.64 -23.49 13.52
N SER A 415 18.81 -24.52 13.23
CA SER A 415 17.34 -24.67 13.13
C SER A 415 16.51 -23.60 12.41
N ASP A 416 15.88 -24.03 11.31
CA ASP A 416 15.00 -23.28 10.40
C ASP A 416 13.55 -23.12 10.90
N ASP A 417 13.34 -23.11 12.23
CA ASP A 417 12.00 -23.24 12.84
C ASP A 417 11.28 -21.90 13.00
N ASN A 418 11.37 -21.02 12.01
CA ASN A 418 10.60 -19.78 11.99
C ASN A 418 9.22 -20.01 11.38
N GLU A 419 8.17 -19.90 12.20
CA GLU A 419 6.76 -19.96 11.76
C GLU A 419 6.45 -19.05 10.57
N ASP A 420 7.09 -17.88 10.49
CA ASP A 420 6.87 -16.93 9.39
C ASP A 420 7.45 -17.46 8.05
N CYS A 421 8.52 -18.28 8.11
CA CYS A 421 9.10 -18.94 6.94
C CYS A 421 8.30 -20.18 6.50
N LYS A 422 7.57 -20.84 7.42
CA LYS A 422 6.70 -21.97 7.09
C LYS A 422 5.53 -21.59 6.18
N LEU A 423 5.17 -20.30 6.16
CA LEU A 423 4.15 -19.75 5.26
C LEU A 423 4.63 -19.63 3.80
N MET A 424 5.94 -19.72 3.54
CA MET A 424 6.47 -19.59 2.19
C MET A 424 5.95 -20.69 1.27
N PRO A 425 5.55 -20.34 0.03
CA PRO A 425 5.04 -21.33 -0.91
C PRO A 425 6.15 -22.33 -1.25
N LYS A 426 5.89 -23.62 -1.02
CA LYS A 426 6.81 -24.71 -1.42
C LYS A 426 6.68 -25.04 -2.90
N VAL A 427 5.48 -24.87 -3.43
CA VAL A 427 5.09 -25.12 -4.81
C VAL A 427 4.11 -24.03 -5.25
N MET A 428 4.03 -23.76 -6.56
CA MET A 428 3.09 -22.81 -7.16
C MET A 428 2.20 -23.55 -8.16
N GLU A 429 1.26 -24.35 -7.68
CA GLU A 429 0.50 -25.29 -8.52
C GLU A 429 -0.73 -24.66 -9.17
N ASN A 430 -1.46 -23.81 -8.44
CA ASN A 430 -2.68 -23.18 -8.95
C ASN A 430 -2.95 -21.81 -8.31
N VAL A 431 -3.76 -21.01 -9.02
CA VAL A 431 -4.16 -19.65 -8.63
C VAL A 431 -4.75 -19.62 -7.21
N GLY A 432 -5.63 -20.59 -6.88
CA GLY A 432 -6.27 -20.66 -5.57
C GLY A 432 -5.29 -20.83 -4.43
N GLN A 433 -4.29 -21.71 -4.59
CA GLN A 433 -3.22 -21.92 -3.62
C GLN A 433 -2.47 -20.61 -3.33
N MET A 434 -2.06 -19.88 -4.38
CA MET A 434 -1.32 -18.64 -4.21
C MET A 434 -2.15 -17.54 -3.53
N LEU A 435 -3.45 -17.44 -3.83
CA LEU A 435 -4.34 -16.52 -3.13
C LEU A 435 -4.47 -16.86 -1.64
N VAL A 436 -4.60 -18.14 -1.29
CA VAL A 436 -4.68 -18.58 0.11
C VAL A 436 -3.38 -18.29 0.86
N VAL A 437 -2.22 -18.56 0.25
CA VAL A 437 -0.91 -18.22 0.83
C VAL A 437 -0.78 -16.70 1.04
N GLY A 438 -1.16 -15.90 0.05
CA GLY A 438 -1.19 -14.44 0.18
C GLY A 438 -2.10 -13.96 1.33
N CYS A 439 -3.25 -14.60 1.51
CA CYS A 439 -4.17 -14.32 2.62
C CYS A 439 -3.52 -14.63 3.97
N GLN A 440 -2.80 -15.74 4.09
CA GLN A 440 -2.07 -16.09 5.32
C GLN A 440 -0.98 -15.06 5.63
N PHE A 441 -0.26 -14.57 4.61
CA PHE A 441 0.72 -13.50 4.78
C PHE A 441 0.11 -12.21 5.31
N TYR A 442 -0.98 -11.73 4.72
CA TYR A 442 -1.63 -10.51 5.21
C TYR A 442 -2.19 -10.69 6.63
N SER A 443 -2.82 -11.83 6.93
CA SER A 443 -3.32 -12.13 8.28
C SER A 443 -2.18 -12.12 9.30
N ARG A 444 -1.05 -12.73 8.97
CA ARG A 444 0.13 -12.75 9.84
C ARG A 444 0.76 -11.37 9.98
N ALA A 445 0.87 -10.61 8.89
CA ALA A 445 1.37 -9.23 8.90
C ALA A 445 0.51 -8.34 9.82
N LEU A 446 -0.82 -8.48 9.76
CA LEU A 446 -1.76 -7.71 10.56
C LEU A 446 -1.65 -8.04 12.05
N VAL A 447 -1.40 -9.30 12.42
CA VAL A 447 -1.15 -9.70 13.81
C VAL A 447 0.14 -9.06 14.36
N LEU A 448 1.17 -8.92 13.52
CA LEU A 448 2.46 -8.35 13.93
C LEU A 448 2.44 -6.83 14.03
N ALA A 449 1.78 -6.14 13.10
CA ALA A 449 1.60 -4.69 13.12
C ALA A 449 0.24 -4.31 12.50
N PRO A 450 -0.80 -4.10 13.34
CA PRO A 450 -2.12 -3.72 12.86
C PRO A 450 -2.11 -2.37 12.16
N CYS A 451 -2.62 -2.31 10.92
CA CYS A 451 -2.86 -1.05 10.23
C CYS A 451 -4.00 -1.17 9.22
N ASP A 452 -4.67 -0.05 8.95
CA ASP A 452 -5.84 0.00 8.05
C ASP A 452 -5.50 -0.38 6.61
N ASN A 453 -4.26 -0.09 6.18
CA ASN A 453 -3.80 -0.48 4.84
C ASN A 453 -3.77 -2.01 4.69
N LEU A 454 -3.18 -2.73 5.66
CA LEU A 454 -3.18 -4.20 5.66
C LEU A 454 -4.60 -4.78 5.75
N ARG A 455 -5.50 -4.16 6.51
CA ARG A 455 -6.92 -4.58 6.55
C ARG A 455 -7.58 -4.48 5.18
N ARG A 456 -7.36 -3.37 4.44
CA ARG A 456 -7.88 -3.24 3.07
C ARG A 456 -7.28 -4.28 2.13
N ARG A 457 -5.98 -4.55 2.21
CA ARG A 457 -5.33 -5.60 1.40
C ARG A 457 -5.87 -7.00 1.72
N LEU A 458 -6.08 -7.30 3.00
CA LEU A 458 -6.69 -8.56 3.45
C LEU A 458 -8.15 -8.68 2.94
N GLY A 459 -8.95 -7.63 3.05
CA GLY A 459 -10.30 -7.60 2.48
C GLY A 459 -10.33 -7.81 0.96
N ASN A 460 -9.37 -7.22 0.25
CA ASN A 460 -9.24 -7.38 -1.20
C ASN A 460 -8.93 -8.84 -1.59
N ILE A 461 -7.98 -9.50 -0.92
CA ILE A 461 -7.65 -10.89 -1.25
C ILE A 461 -8.81 -11.84 -0.88
N HIS A 462 -9.55 -11.57 0.20
CA HIS A 462 -10.78 -12.31 0.52
C HIS A 462 -11.82 -12.20 -0.60
N ASN A 463 -12.00 -11.00 -1.16
CA ASN A 463 -12.90 -10.79 -2.30
C ASN A 463 -12.46 -11.58 -3.56
N GLU A 464 -11.16 -11.61 -3.84
CA GLU A 464 -10.57 -12.36 -4.96
C GLU A 464 -10.70 -13.87 -4.76
N ILE A 465 -10.43 -14.39 -3.56
CA ILE A 465 -10.63 -15.81 -3.22
C ILE A 465 -12.10 -16.20 -3.34
N GLY A 466 -13.01 -15.36 -2.83
CA GLY A 466 -14.45 -15.57 -2.98
C GLY A 466 -14.86 -15.65 -4.45
N SER A 467 -14.32 -14.75 -5.28
CA SER A 467 -14.55 -14.73 -6.72
C SER A 467 -13.97 -15.94 -7.44
N TYR A 468 -12.78 -16.40 -7.04
CA TYR A 468 -12.16 -17.62 -7.56
C TYR A 468 -13.05 -18.85 -7.36
N TYR A 469 -13.51 -19.10 -6.13
CA TYR A 469 -14.38 -20.24 -5.86
C TYR A 469 -15.75 -20.13 -6.56
N MET A 470 -16.31 -18.93 -6.67
CA MET A 470 -17.53 -18.70 -7.46
C MET A 470 -17.33 -19.02 -8.95
N ASN A 471 -16.20 -18.59 -9.53
CA ASN A 471 -15.89 -18.86 -10.94
C ASN A 471 -15.67 -20.35 -11.18
N GLN A 472 -15.00 -21.07 -10.26
CA GLN A 472 -14.88 -22.52 -10.32
C GLN A 472 -16.25 -23.22 -10.27
N ALA A 473 -17.14 -22.78 -9.38
CA ALA A 473 -18.49 -23.33 -9.29
C ALA A 473 -19.28 -23.05 -10.59
N ALA A 474 -19.21 -21.83 -11.12
CA ALA A 474 -19.90 -21.45 -12.36
C ALA A 474 -19.38 -22.22 -13.58
N ALA A 475 -18.07 -22.47 -13.68
CA ALA A 475 -17.48 -23.23 -14.78
C ALA A 475 -17.90 -24.70 -14.76
N ALA A 476 -18.09 -25.29 -13.56
CA ALA A 476 -18.52 -26.67 -13.42
C ALA A 476 -20.04 -26.84 -13.68
N GLN A 477 -20.85 -25.79 -13.45
CA GLN A 477 -22.33 -25.80 -13.58
C GLN A 477 -22.88 -26.06 -14.99
N THR A 478 -22.06 -26.21 -16.02
CA THR A 478 -22.53 -26.59 -17.37
C THR A 478 -23.13 -27.99 -17.43
N THR A 479 -22.87 -28.83 -16.43
CA THR A 479 -23.40 -30.19 -16.31
C THR A 479 -24.02 -30.41 -14.92
N PRO A 480 -25.23 -30.99 -14.83
CA PRO A 480 -25.83 -31.33 -13.54
C PRO A 480 -24.94 -32.34 -12.79
N PRO A 481 -24.85 -32.27 -11.44
CA PRO A 481 -24.06 -33.22 -10.67
C PRO A 481 -24.58 -34.64 -10.91
N THR A 482 -23.67 -35.55 -11.24
CA THR A 482 -23.99 -36.94 -11.61
C THR A 482 -23.82 -37.92 -10.45
N ASN A 483 -23.22 -37.48 -9.35
CA ASN A 483 -23.01 -38.29 -8.15
C ASN A 483 -22.91 -37.40 -6.88
N ASN A 484 -22.91 -38.07 -5.72
CA ASN A 484 -22.82 -37.39 -4.41
C ASN A 484 -21.45 -36.73 -4.16
N GLU A 485 -20.38 -37.20 -4.78
CA GLU A 485 -19.04 -36.62 -4.63
C GLU A 485 -18.93 -35.25 -5.32
N GLU A 486 -19.48 -35.13 -6.53
CA GLU A 486 -19.59 -33.87 -7.26
C GLU A 486 -20.45 -32.87 -6.49
N ARG A 487 -21.57 -33.30 -5.92
CA ARG A 487 -22.42 -32.48 -5.05
C ARG A 487 -21.65 -31.91 -3.87
N LEU A 488 -20.86 -32.76 -3.19
CA LEU A 488 -20.02 -32.35 -2.06
C LEU A 488 -18.95 -31.33 -2.50
N LYS A 489 -18.37 -31.51 -3.70
CA LYS A 489 -17.41 -30.56 -4.27
C LYS A 489 -18.04 -29.18 -4.47
N TYR A 490 -19.24 -29.09 -5.05
CA TYR A 490 -19.95 -27.81 -5.19
C TYR A 490 -20.26 -27.16 -3.84
N ASP A 491 -20.77 -27.95 -2.89
CA ASP A 491 -21.09 -27.45 -1.55
C ASP A 491 -19.85 -26.86 -0.86
N ASN A 492 -18.68 -27.49 -1.05
CA ASN A 492 -17.42 -26.98 -0.53
C ASN A 492 -16.99 -25.67 -1.22
N LEU A 493 -17.14 -25.57 -2.54
CA LEU A 493 -16.86 -24.33 -3.28
C LEU A 493 -17.74 -23.16 -2.80
N PHE A 494 -19.05 -23.40 -2.65
CA PHE A 494 -19.96 -22.36 -2.18
C PHE A 494 -19.73 -21.96 -0.72
N LYS A 495 -19.42 -22.93 0.16
CA LYS A 495 -19.06 -22.66 1.56
C LYS A 495 -17.78 -21.83 1.63
N ALA A 496 -16.75 -22.19 0.86
CA ALA A 496 -15.50 -21.45 0.80
C ALA A 496 -15.72 -20.02 0.27
N ALA A 497 -16.44 -19.87 -0.84
CA ALA A 497 -16.78 -18.55 -1.39
C ALA A 497 -17.50 -17.67 -0.36
N ARG A 498 -18.52 -18.21 0.32
CA ARG A 498 -19.27 -17.48 1.34
C ARG A 498 -18.38 -17.04 2.50
N SER A 499 -17.59 -17.96 3.05
CA SER A 499 -16.71 -17.70 4.19
C SER A 499 -15.70 -16.58 3.88
N HIS A 500 -15.08 -16.60 2.69
CA HIS A 500 -14.15 -15.54 2.32
C HIS A 500 -14.85 -14.20 2.09
N LEU A 501 -16.04 -14.18 1.47
CA LEU A 501 -16.80 -12.93 1.32
C LEU A 501 -17.20 -12.32 2.68
N GLU A 502 -17.62 -13.15 3.64
CA GLU A 502 -17.97 -12.73 5.00
C GLU A 502 -16.75 -12.17 5.75
N GLN A 503 -15.61 -12.87 5.71
CA GLN A 503 -14.36 -12.37 6.30
C GLN A 503 -13.89 -11.06 5.64
N GLY A 504 -14.07 -10.91 4.33
CA GLY A 504 -13.77 -9.66 3.63
C GLY A 504 -14.65 -8.49 4.12
N VAL A 505 -15.93 -8.75 4.42
CA VAL A 505 -16.85 -7.74 4.94
C VAL A 505 -16.36 -7.26 6.31
N GLU A 506 -15.97 -8.17 7.20
CA GLU A 506 -15.42 -7.82 8.51
C GLU A 506 -14.20 -6.91 8.40
N GLN A 507 -13.30 -7.17 7.44
CA GLN A 507 -12.13 -6.33 7.22
C GLN A 507 -12.51 -4.92 6.76
N PHE A 508 -13.38 -4.77 5.76
CA PHE A 508 -13.75 -3.45 5.25
C PHE A 508 -14.69 -2.66 6.17
N GLU A 509 -15.54 -3.34 6.96
CA GLU A 509 -16.34 -2.70 8.01
C GLU A 509 -15.42 -2.08 9.07
N SER A 510 -14.35 -2.78 9.46
CA SER A 510 -13.39 -2.27 10.46
C SER A 510 -12.63 -1.00 10.03
N VAL A 511 -12.58 -0.70 8.72
CA VAL A 511 -11.94 0.51 8.17
C VAL A 511 -12.92 1.46 7.46
N SER A 512 -14.23 1.20 7.59
CA SER A 512 -15.31 1.98 6.96
C SER A 512 -15.16 2.20 5.44
N ASP A 513 -14.68 1.17 4.72
CA ASP A 513 -14.47 1.23 3.27
C ASP A 513 -15.75 0.87 2.50
N ASN A 514 -16.63 1.86 2.35
CA ASN A 514 -17.95 1.68 1.73
C ASN A 514 -17.91 1.21 0.27
N ALA A 515 -16.89 1.61 -0.50
CA ALA A 515 -16.78 1.21 -1.91
C ALA A 515 -16.48 -0.29 -2.03
N ASN A 516 -15.54 -0.80 -1.23
CA ASN A 516 -15.20 -2.22 -1.22
C ASN A 516 -16.29 -3.08 -0.54
N LEU A 517 -17.00 -2.55 0.47
CA LEU A 517 -18.19 -3.20 1.02
C LEU A 517 -19.30 -3.39 -0.03
N ALA A 518 -19.51 -2.39 -0.89
CA ALA A 518 -20.46 -2.49 -1.99
C ALA A 518 -20.06 -3.61 -2.97
N LEU A 519 -18.77 -3.72 -3.32
CA LEU A 519 -18.27 -4.79 -4.19
C LEU A 519 -18.45 -6.18 -3.57
N LEU A 520 -18.15 -6.37 -2.29
CA LEU A 520 -18.36 -7.66 -1.60
C LEU A 520 -19.83 -8.05 -1.52
N HIS A 521 -20.73 -7.09 -1.25
CA HIS A 521 -22.16 -7.37 -1.24
C HIS A 521 -22.69 -7.65 -2.65
N SER A 522 -22.15 -7.02 -3.69
CA SER A 522 -22.43 -7.38 -5.08
C SER A 522 -22.02 -8.82 -5.39
N ASN A 523 -20.80 -9.22 -4.99
CA ASN A 523 -20.30 -10.57 -5.14
C ASN A 523 -21.10 -11.60 -4.32
N THR A 524 -21.58 -11.22 -3.13
CA THR A 524 -22.54 -12.02 -2.35
C THR A 524 -23.84 -12.21 -3.12
N GLY A 525 -24.34 -11.17 -3.80
CA GLY A 525 -25.51 -11.28 -4.67
C GLY A 525 -25.29 -12.27 -5.82
N ARG A 526 -24.11 -12.22 -6.45
CA ARG A 526 -23.71 -13.17 -7.50
C ARG A 526 -23.63 -14.61 -6.98
N LEU A 527 -23.05 -14.83 -5.80
CA LEU A 527 -23.01 -16.13 -5.14
C LEU A 527 -24.42 -16.71 -4.92
N MET A 528 -25.35 -15.89 -4.44
CA MET A 528 -26.73 -16.33 -4.23
C MET A 528 -27.41 -16.73 -5.55
N ARG A 529 -27.15 -16.02 -6.65
CA ARG A 529 -27.66 -16.43 -7.98
C ARG A 529 -27.10 -17.78 -8.41
N LEU A 530 -25.80 -18.03 -8.24
CA LEU A 530 -25.18 -19.32 -8.57
C LEU A 530 -25.77 -20.46 -7.72
N LEU A 531 -26.08 -20.20 -6.45
CA LEU A 531 -26.76 -21.16 -5.57
C LEU A 531 -28.21 -21.44 -5.99
N ALA A 532 -28.93 -20.44 -6.50
CA ALA A 532 -30.26 -20.62 -7.07
C ALA A 532 -30.20 -21.57 -8.29
N HIS A 533 -29.30 -21.29 -9.23
CA HIS A 533 -29.10 -22.16 -10.40
C HIS A 533 -28.68 -23.59 -10.02
N TYR A 534 -27.80 -23.74 -9.02
CA TYR A 534 -27.38 -25.05 -8.55
C TYR A 534 -28.54 -25.88 -7.99
N GLN A 535 -29.48 -25.25 -7.27
CA GLN A 535 -30.65 -25.97 -6.75
C GLN A 535 -31.56 -26.52 -7.85
N GLN A 536 -31.68 -25.83 -8.97
CA GLN A 536 -32.43 -26.31 -10.13
C GLN A 536 -31.89 -27.68 -10.61
N HIS A 537 -30.57 -27.84 -10.65
CA HIS A 537 -29.93 -29.08 -11.10
C HIS A 537 -29.97 -30.22 -10.08
N CYS A 538 -29.91 -29.92 -8.78
CA CYS A 538 -30.04 -30.95 -7.74
C CYS A 538 -31.39 -31.67 -7.79
N HIS A 539 -32.47 -30.95 -8.14
CA HIS A 539 -33.79 -31.55 -8.30
C HIS A 539 -33.88 -32.55 -9.46
N GLN A 540 -33.05 -32.40 -10.51
CA GLN A 540 -32.98 -33.34 -11.62
C GLN A 540 -32.27 -34.65 -11.24
N PHE A 541 -31.44 -34.64 -10.18
CA PHE A 541 -30.62 -35.78 -9.75
C PHE A 541 -31.33 -36.70 -8.74
N ASP A 542 -32.17 -36.16 -7.83
CA ASP A 542 -32.84 -36.93 -6.77
C ASP A 542 -33.99 -37.85 -7.26
N GLY A 543 -34.07 -38.12 -8.57
CA GLY A 543 -34.82 -39.25 -9.14
C GLY A 543 -36.34 -39.18 -9.04
N GLU A 544 -36.94 -38.01 -8.85
CA GLU A 544 -38.40 -37.88 -9.02
C GLU A 544 -38.73 -38.16 -10.52
N GLN A 545 -39.47 -39.24 -10.78
CA GLN A 545 -39.70 -39.81 -12.13
C GLN A 545 -40.78 -39.08 -12.94
N ASP A 546 -41.14 -37.86 -12.55
CA ASP A 546 -42.21 -37.10 -13.21
C ASP A 546 -41.54 -35.92 -13.93
N GLU A 547 -40.97 -36.21 -15.11
CA GLU A 547 -40.23 -35.24 -15.95
C GLU A 547 -41.04 -33.95 -16.20
N ASP A 548 -42.38 -34.05 -16.25
CA ASP A 548 -43.30 -32.92 -16.41
C ASP A 548 -43.52 -32.07 -15.13
N LYS A 549 -43.16 -32.57 -13.94
CA LYS A 549 -43.36 -31.85 -12.67
C LYS A 549 -42.11 -31.14 -12.14
N ILE A 550 -40.91 -31.57 -12.50
CA ILE A 550 -39.64 -31.09 -11.92
C ILE A 550 -38.92 -30.11 -12.85
N ALA A 551 -38.97 -30.33 -14.17
CA ALA A 551 -38.20 -29.54 -15.13
C ALA A 551 -38.78 -28.14 -15.40
N ALA A 552 -40.00 -27.85 -14.93
CA ALA A 552 -40.78 -26.70 -15.40
C ALA A 552 -41.29 -25.76 -14.30
N ARG A 553 -40.75 -25.78 -13.06
CA ARG A 553 -41.26 -24.92 -11.97
C ARG A 553 -40.18 -24.37 -11.06
N VAL A 554 -40.35 -23.11 -10.65
CA VAL A 554 -39.48 -22.47 -9.66
C VAL A 554 -39.67 -23.11 -8.27
N SER A 555 -38.58 -23.65 -7.71
CA SER A 555 -38.54 -24.23 -6.37
C SER A 555 -38.57 -23.17 -5.27
N LYS A 556 -38.96 -23.59 -4.05
CA LYS A 556 -38.87 -22.73 -2.85
C LYS A 556 -37.44 -22.28 -2.56
N GLY A 557 -36.46 -23.12 -2.90
CA GLY A 557 -35.04 -22.83 -2.74
C GLY A 557 -34.57 -21.73 -3.69
N GLU A 558 -34.87 -21.84 -4.98
CA GLU A 558 -34.49 -20.83 -5.98
C GLU A 558 -35.03 -19.46 -5.58
N LYS A 559 -36.32 -19.41 -5.19
CA LYS A 559 -36.96 -18.20 -4.68
C LYS A 559 -36.22 -17.62 -3.47
N TYR A 560 -35.79 -18.46 -2.52
CA TYR A 560 -35.04 -17.99 -1.35
C TYR A 560 -33.73 -17.32 -1.77
N TYR A 561 -32.95 -17.96 -2.65
CA TYR A 561 -31.66 -17.43 -3.05
C TYR A 561 -31.75 -16.19 -3.95
N TYR A 562 -32.71 -16.11 -4.87
CA TYR A 562 -32.94 -14.87 -5.64
C TYR A 562 -33.32 -13.69 -4.74
N ASN A 563 -34.19 -13.91 -3.75
CA ASN A 563 -34.53 -12.86 -2.79
C ASN A 563 -33.31 -12.40 -1.97
N ARG A 564 -32.45 -13.32 -1.54
CA ARG A 564 -31.18 -12.96 -0.89
C ARG A 564 -30.26 -12.19 -1.83
N ALA A 565 -30.19 -12.57 -3.11
CA ALA A 565 -29.40 -11.85 -4.11
C ALA A 565 -29.86 -10.39 -4.24
N PHE A 566 -31.18 -10.16 -4.34
CA PHE A 566 -31.75 -8.81 -4.41
C PHE A 566 -31.40 -7.99 -3.18
N SER A 567 -31.57 -8.55 -1.98
CA SER A 567 -31.22 -7.88 -0.73
C SER A 567 -29.74 -7.52 -0.67
N SER A 568 -28.85 -8.41 -1.13
CA SER A 568 -27.40 -8.14 -1.18
C SER A 568 -27.04 -7.00 -2.14
N TYR A 569 -27.60 -6.98 -3.36
CA TYR A 569 -27.38 -5.87 -4.29
C TYR A 569 -27.96 -4.54 -3.78
N GLN A 570 -29.14 -4.58 -3.14
CA GLN A 570 -29.74 -3.39 -2.54
C GLN A 570 -28.89 -2.87 -1.37
N LYS A 571 -28.33 -3.76 -0.53
CA LYS A 571 -27.38 -3.38 0.52
C LYS A 571 -26.12 -2.75 -0.08
N ALA A 572 -25.61 -3.30 -1.19
CA ALA A 572 -24.45 -2.76 -1.90
C ALA A 572 -24.70 -1.34 -2.43
N LEU A 573 -25.86 -1.07 -3.05
CA LEU A 573 -26.25 0.28 -3.45
C LEU A 573 -26.42 1.22 -2.25
N GLY A 574 -26.90 0.70 -1.11
CA GLY A 574 -27.02 1.42 0.15
C GLY A 574 -25.68 1.96 0.67
N PHE A 575 -24.61 1.16 0.61
CA PHE A 575 -23.26 1.60 0.99
C PHE A 575 -22.71 2.71 0.10
N LEU A 576 -23.07 2.72 -1.18
CA LEU A 576 -22.69 3.79 -2.10
C LEU A 576 -23.50 5.08 -1.87
N GLY A 577 -24.72 4.97 -1.31
CA GLY A 577 -25.67 6.06 -1.08
C GLY A 577 -26.32 6.59 -2.37
N GLY A 578 -25.55 6.86 -3.41
CA GLY A 578 -26.05 7.30 -4.71
C GLY A 578 -24.99 7.24 -5.81
N ARG A 579 -25.43 7.31 -7.07
CA ARG A 579 -24.55 7.19 -8.25
C ARG A 579 -23.36 8.15 -8.27
N LYS A 580 -23.50 9.36 -7.71
CA LYS A 580 -22.44 10.39 -7.72
C LYS A 580 -21.20 10.00 -6.92
N SER A 581 -21.31 9.11 -5.92
CA SER A 581 -20.16 8.73 -5.09
C SER A 581 -19.17 7.86 -5.85
N ASN A 582 -19.66 6.85 -6.56
CA ASN A 582 -18.86 5.97 -7.40
C ASN A 582 -19.69 5.47 -8.60
N PRO A 583 -19.70 6.20 -9.73
CA PRO A 583 -20.53 5.88 -10.87
C PRO A 583 -20.23 4.49 -11.47
N LEU A 584 -18.96 4.10 -11.54
CA LEU A 584 -18.55 2.83 -12.15
C LEU A 584 -19.05 1.62 -11.34
N ILE A 585 -18.88 1.65 -10.01
CA ILE A 585 -19.36 0.59 -9.13
C ILE A 585 -20.89 0.60 -9.10
N TRP A 586 -21.51 1.78 -9.03
CA TRP A 586 -22.97 1.91 -9.05
C TRP A 586 -23.58 1.30 -10.30
N ASP A 587 -23.10 1.68 -11.49
CA ASP A 587 -23.61 1.21 -12.78
C ASP A 587 -23.40 -0.31 -12.94
N THR A 588 -22.34 -0.85 -12.33
CA THR A 588 -22.10 -2.30 -12.29
C THR A 588 -23.10 -3.03 -11.40
N ILE A 589 -23.31 -2.58 -10.18
CA ILE A 589 -24.26 -3.20 -9.24
C ILE A 589 -25.69 -3.06 -9.75
N ASN A 590 -26.04 -1.89 -10.28
CA ASN A 590 -27.35 -1.62 -10.86
C ASN A 590 -27.63 -2.55 -12.05
N TRP A 591 -26.61 -2.83 -12.87
CA TRP A 591 -26.70 -3.78 -13.97
C TRP A 591 -26.93 -5.21 -13.48
N GLU A 592 -26.17 -5.65 -12.48
CA GLU A 592 -26.31 -6.98 -11.91
C GLU A 592 -27.68 -7.19 -11.25
N LEU A 593 -28.18 -6.19 -10.51
CA LEU A 593 -29.51 -6.22 -9.89
C LEU A 593 -30.62 -6.29 -10.94
N SER A 594 -30.56 -5.44 -11.96
CA SER A 594 -31.50 -5.45 -13.08
C SER A 594 -31.50 -6.80 -13.81
N SER A 595 -30.31 -7.37 -14.03
CA SER A 595 -30.14 -8.69 -14.67
C SER A 595 -30.74 -9.81 -13.81
N ALA A 596 -30.51 -9.79 -12.49
CA ALA A 596 -31.04 -10.77 -11.56
C ALA A 596 -32.57 -10.73 -11.48
N LEU A 597 -33.15 -9.52 -11.40
CA LEU A 597 -34.60 -9.33 -11.36
C LEU A 597 -35.25 -9.78 -12.67
N PHE A 598 -34.64 -9.43 -13.81
CA PHE A 598 -35.12 -9.85 -15.13
C PHE A 598 -35.12 -11.38 -15.30
N ALA A 599 -34.01 -12.04 -14.93
CA ALA A 599 -33.89 -13.48 -15.02
C ALA A 599 -34.94 -14.19 -14.15
N TYR A 600 -35.09 -13.78 -12.88
CA TYR A 600 -36.05 -14.38 -11.97
C TYR A 600 -37.51 -14.11 -12.38
N ALA A 601 -37.84 -12.89 -12.83
CA ALA A 601 -39.18 -12.55 -13.28
C ALA A 601 -39.58 -13.36 -14.53
N THR A 602 -38.64 -13.53 -15.46
CA THR A 602 -38.81 -14.35 -16.66
C THR A 602 -39.03 -15.82 -16.28
N MET A 603 -38.19 -16.36 -15.41
CA MET A 603 -38.29 -17.73 -14.93
C MET A 603 -39.63 -17.99 -14.22
N MET A 604 -40.08 -17.07 -13.37
CA MET A 604 -41.38 -17.17 -12.69
C MET A 604 -42.58 -17.09 -13.65
N GLN A 605 -42.45 -16.36 -14.77
CA GLN A 605 -43.49 -16.27 -15.80
C GLN A 605 -43.56 -17.55 -16.64
N ASP A 606 -42.41 -18.05 -17.07
CA ASP A 606 -42.30 -19.20 -17.99
C ASP A 606 -42.54 -20.52 -17.22
N TYR A 607 -42.19 -20.58 -15.93
CA TYR A 607 -42.20 -21.78 -15.08
C TYR A 607 -42.89 -21.53 -13.71
N PRO A 608 -44.19 -21.21 -13.67
CA PRO A 608 -44.87 -20.83 -12.44
C PRO A 608 -44.93 -22.00 -11.42
N PRO A 609 -44.81 -21.72 -10.11
CA PRO A 609 -44.87 -22.74 -9.07
C PRO A 609 -46.23 -23.47 -9.03
N PRO A 610 -46.30 -24.68 -8.44
CA PRO A 610 -47.54 -25.46 -8.36
C PRO A 610 -48.65 -24.68 -7.64
N ILE A 611 -49.87 -24.73 -8.18
CA ILE A 611 -51.08 -24.03 -7.67
C ILE A 611 -51.55 -24.62 -6.31
N SER A 612 -50.81 -25.57 -5.71
CA SER A 612 -51.22 -26.30 -4.50
C SER A 612 -51.33 -25.47 -3.21
N ALA A 613 -51.02 -24.17 -3.23
CA ALA A 613 -51.22 -23.26 -2.09
C ALA A 613 -51.55 -21.80 -2.45
N ARG A 614 -51.65 -21.43 -3.74
CA ARG A 614 -51.81 -20.03 -4.20
C ARG A 614 -52.70 -19.96 -5.42
N THR A 615 -53.50 -18.89 -5.54
CA THR A 615 -54.30 -18.66 -6.74
C THR A 615 -53.40 -18.30 -7.93
N ARG A 616 -53.82 -18.64 -9.16
CA ARG A 616 -53.10 -18.21 -10.39
C ARG A 616 -52.91 -16.68 -10.41
N GLU A 617 -53.91 -15.94 -9.94
CA GLU A 617 -53.90 -14.47 -9.88
C GLU A 617 -52.82 -13.93 -8.94
N GLU A 618 -52.53 -14.60 -7.82
CA GLU A 618 -51.44 -14.22 -6.91
C GLU A 618 -50.06 -14.40 -7.55
N VAL A 619 -49.86 -15.49 -8.29
CA VAL A 619 -48.60 -15.75 -9.00
C VAL A 619 -48.39 -14.72 -10.11
N GLU A 620 -49.43 -14.44 -10.89
CA GLU A 620 -49.38 -13.41 -11.94
C GLU A 620 -49.10 -12.01 -11.35
N ARG A 621 -49.69 -11.67 -10.19
CA ARG A 621 -49.40 -10.42 -9.48
C ARG A 621 -47.94 -10.32 -9.03
N GLU A 622 -47.40 -11.39 -8.44
CA GLU A 622 -45.99 -11.44 -8.03
C GLU A 622 -45.04 -11.25 -9.22
N VAL A 623 -45.34 -11.87 -10.37
CA VAL A 623 -44.58 -11.69 -11.62
C VAL A 623 -44.62 -10.23 -12.09
N VAL A 624 -45.80 -9.59 -12.08
CA VAL A 624 -45.95 -8.17 -12.43
C VAL A 624 -45.10 -7.28 -11.53
N GLU A 625 -45.16 -7.49 -10.21
CA GLU A 625 -44.38 -6.71 -9.24
C GLU A 625 -42.87 -6.85 -9.49
N LEU A 626 -42.40 -8.07 -9.77
CA LEU A 626 -41.00 -8.34 -10.09
C LEU A 626 -40.57 -7.66 -11.40
N MET A 627 -41.40 -7.72 -12.45
CA MET A 627 -41.11 -7.06 -13.73
C MET A 627 -41.10 -5.53 -13.61
N GLN A 628 -42.03 -4.95 -12.85
CA GLN A 628 -42.05 -3.52 -12.58
C GLN A 628 -40.82 -3.09 -11.76
N LYS A 629 -40.41 -3.90 -10.78
CA LYS A 629 -39.16 -3.68 -10.04
C LYS A 629 -37.95 -3.75 -10.98
N ALA A 630 -37.89 -4.72 -11.90
CA ALA A 630 -36.82 -4.84 -12.89
C ALA A 630 -36.75 -3.61 -13.81
N LEU A 631 -37.89 -3.11 -14.28
CA LEU A 631 -37.99 -1.90 -15.10
C LEU A 631 -37.43 -0.67 -14.37
N LYS A 632 -37.70 -0.53 -13.07
CA LYS A 632 -37.17 0.59 -12.25
C LYS A 632 -35.64 0.65 -12.23
N PHE A 633 -34.97 -0.49 -12.33
CA PHE A 633 -33.50 -0.58 -12.35
C PHE A 633 -32.92 -0.63 -13.76
N CYS A 634 -33.74 -0.52 -14.81
CA CYS A 634 -33.26 -0.38 -16.18
C CYS A 634 -32.96 1.09 -16.46
N ASP A 635 -31.68 1.45 -16.52
CA ASP A 635 -31.25 2.80 -16.86
C ASP A 635 -31.22 2.97 -18.38
N VAL A 636 -32.33 3.45 -18.94
CA VAL A 636 -32.51 3.64 -20.38
C VAL A 636 -32.06 5.02 -20.86
N ASP A 637 -31.92 5.98 -19.93
CA ASP A 637 -31.70 7.39 -20.22
C ASP A 637 -30.22 7.77 -20.15
N THR A 638 -29.44 7.13 -19.28
CA THR A 638 -28.02 7.44 -19.13
C THR A 638 -27.19 6.87 -20.29
N PRO A 639 -26.44 7.70 -21.03
CA PRO A 639 -25.54 7.22 -22.08
C PRO A 639 -24.42 6.34 -21.51
N GLY A 640 -24.17 5.19 -22.13
CA GLY A 640 -23.08 4.30 -21.72
C GLY A 640 -23.10 2.96 -22.45
N PRO A 641 -22.05 2.13 -22.29
CA PRO A 641 -21.91 0.85 -23.01
C PRO A 641 -23.02 -0.15 -22.69
N LYS A 642 -23.68 -0.01 -21.53
CA LYS A 642 -24.80 -0.87 -21.12
C LYS A 642 -26.18 -0.32 -21.50
N GLN A 643 -26.28 0.93 -21.99
CA GLN A 643 -27.55 1.57 -22.30
C GLN A 643 -28.37 0.78 -23.34
N PRO A 644 -27.81 0.32 -24.48
CA PRO A 644 -28.59 -0.47 -25.44
C PRO A 644 -29.11 -1.77 -24.83
N MET A 645 -28.32 -2.39 -23.94
CA MET A 645 -28.72 -3.61 -23.26
C MET A 645 -29.84 -3.37 -22.23
N TYR A 646 -29.83 -2.22 -21.54
CA TYR A 646 -30.93 -1.80 -20.67
C TYR A 646 -32.21 -1.49 -21.45
N GLN A 647 -32.09 -0.81 -22.59
CA GLN A 647 -33.20 -0.54 -23.49
C GLN A 647 -33.82 -1.84 -24.00
N TYR A 648 -33.00 -2.78 -24.48
CA TYR A 648 -33.48 -4.10 -24.88
C TYR A 648 -34.22 -4.82 -23.74
N ARG A 649 -33.63 -4.86 -22.54
CA ARG A 649 -34.27 -5.46 -21.35
C ARG A 649 -35.61 -4.78 -21.01
N ALA A 650 -35.68 -3.46 -21.07
CA ALA A 650 -36.90 -2.70 -20.82
C ALA A 650 -37.98 -3.01 -21.87
N GLY A 651 -37.60 -3.08 -23.15
CA GLY A 651 -38.49 -3.50 -24.24
C GLY A 651 -39.07 -4.90 -24.01
N MET A 652 -38.21 -5.86 -23.63
CA MET A 652 -38.63 -7.23 -23.33
C MET A 652 -39.49 -7.36 -22.08
N LEU A 653 -39.23 -6.57 -21.03
CA LEU A 653 -40.07 -6.51 -19.83
C LEU A 653 -41.46 -5.96 -20.14
N HIS A 654 -41.54 -4.89 -20.94
CA HIS A 654 -42.82 -4.36 -21.41
C HIS A 654 -43.57 -5.37 -22.26
N TYR A 655 -42.89 -6.06 -23.18
CA TYR A 655 -43.50 -7.12 -23.98
C TYR A 655 -44.08 -8.24 -23.10
N ARG A 656 -43.30 -8.74 -22.13
CA ARG A 656 -43.72 -9.81 -21.21
C ARG A 656 -44.89 -9.40 -20.32
N LEU A 657 -44.90 -8.17 -19.82
CA LEU A 657 -46.05 -7.60 -19.09
C LEU A 657 -47.29 -7.53 -19.99
N ALA A 658 -47.14 -7.09 -21.23
CA ALA A 658 -48.24 -7.01 -22.18
C ALA A 658 -48.84 -8.39 -22.46
N CYS A 659 -48.02 -9.42 -22.70
CA CYS A 659 -48.49 -10.79 -22.89
C CYS A 659 -49.25 -11.33 -21.68
N LEU A 660 -48.79 -11.01 -20.46
CA LEU A 660 -49.50 -11.39 -19.25
C LEU A 660 -50.89 -10.72 -19.18
N TYR A 661 -50.96 -9.40 -19.39
CA TYR A 661 -52.23 -8.69 -19.41
C TYR A 661 -53.14 -9.12 -20.57
N HIS A 662 -52.59 -9.45 -21.73
CA HIS A 662 -53.33 -10.00 -22.86
C HIS A 662 -54.00 -11.33 -22.48
N LYS A 663 -53.25 -12.24 -21.86
CA LYS A 663 -53.79 -13.51 -21.34
C LYS A 663 -54.87 -13.27 -20.29
N THR A 664 -54.65 -12.38 -19.33
CA THR A 664 -55.65 -12.03 -18.31
C THR A 664 -56.91 -11.44 -18.97
N TYR A 665 -56.76 -10.55 -19.95
CA TYR A 665 -57.88 -9.94 -20.68
C TYR A 665 -58.73 -10.98 -21.41
N ARG A 666 -58.11 -11.96 -22.08
CA ARG A 666 -58.80 -13.05 -22.76
C ARG A 666 -59.61 -13.93 -21.81
N ASN A 667 -59.13 -14.13 -20.58
CA ASN A 667 -59.76 -15.00 -19.59
C ASN A 667 -60.85 -14.32 -18.73
N LEU A 668 -60.93 -12.99 -18.72
CA LEU A 668 -62.02 -12.29 -18.01
C LEU A 668 -63.35 -12.51 -18.75
N VAL A 669 -64.46 -12.58 -18.03
CA VAL A 669 -65.83 -12.61 -18.61
C VAL A 669 -66.30 -11.16 -18.83
N ALA A 670 -67.02 -10.91 -19.94
CA ALA A 670 -67.39 -9.56 -20.37
C ALA A 670 -68.34 -8.81 -19.41
N ASP A 671 -69.23 -9.54 -18.73
CA ASP A 671 -70.37 -8.92 -18.00
C ASP A 671 -70.15 -8.75 -16.49
N GLU A 672 -69.34 -9.57 -15.82
CA GLU A 672 -69.16 -9.50 -14.34
C GLU A 672 -68.07 -8.51 -13.89
N ASN A 673 -67.13 -8.14 -14.77
CA ASN A 673 -65.90 -7.42 -14.40
C ASN A 673 -65.52 -6.32 -15.41
N SER A 674 -66.50 -5.57 -15.93
CA SER A 674 -66.31 -4.58 -17.02
C SER A 674 -65.22 -3.53 -16.74
N SER A 675 -65.12 -3.01 -15.51
CA SER A 675 -64.08 -2.03 -15.13
C SER A 675 -62.67 -2.65 -15.09
N ARG A 676 -62.51 -3.82 -14.44
CA ARG A 676 -61.25 -4.58 -14.40
C ARG A 676 -60.80 -4.97 -15.80
N ARG A 677 -61.72 -5.41 -16.66
CA ARG A 677 -61.45 -5.78 -18.06
C ARG A 677 -60.93 -4.58 -18.87
N LYS A 678 -61.53 -3.39 -18.72
CA LYS A 678 -61.05 -2.15 -19.36
C LYS A 678 -59.64 -1.76 -18.87
N ASN A 679 -59.40 -1.84 -17.57
CA ASN A 679 -58.08 -1.51 -16.99
C ASN A 679 -56.98 -2.44 -17.51
N VAL A 680 -57.23 -3.76 -17.53
CA VAL A 680 -56.26 -4.75 -18.05
C VAL A 680 -55.98 -4.52 -19.53
N LEU A 681 -57.00 -4.19 -20.32
CA LEU A 681 -56.83 -3.86 -21.73
C LEU A 681 -55.96 -2.61 -21.94
N GLN A 682 -56.17 -1.57 -21.13
CA GLN A 682 -55.36 -0.36 -21.18
C GLN A 682 -53.90 -0.65 -20.84
N LEU A 683 -53.64 -1.43 -19.78
CA LEU A 683 -52.30 -1.85 -19.39
C LEU A 683 -51.63 -2.70 -20.47
N CYS A 684 -52.36 -3.62 -21.08
CA CYS A 684 -51.89 -4.44 -22.20
C CYS A 684 -51.43 -3.57 -23.38
N THR A 685 -52.32 -2.69 -23.85
CA THR A 685 -52.07 -1.80 -25.01
C THR A 685 -50.88 -0.89 -24.76
N MET A 686 -50.84 -0.24 -23.59
CA MET A 686 -49.74 0.66 -23.21
C MET A 686 -48.39 -0.07 -23.19
N ASN A 687 -48.33 -1.30 -22.65
CA ASN A 687 -47.08 -2.05 -22.57
C ASN A 687 -46.62 -2.55 -23.94
N TYR A 688 -47.53 -3.02 -24.81
CA TYR A 688 -47.16 -3.38 -26.19
C TYR A 688 -46.63 -2.18 -26.98
N GLU A 689 -47.25 -1.00 -26.85
CA GLU A 689 -46.77 0.21 -27.52
C GLU A 689 -45.38 0.64 -27.05
N LYS A 690 -45.12 0.56 -25.73
CA LYS A 690 -43.80 0.84 -25.18
C LYS A 690 -42.75 -0.16 -25.67
N ALA A 691 -43.08 -1.46 -25.66
CA ALA A 691 -42.20 -2.50 -26.16
C ALA A 691 -41.84 -2.29 -27.64
N ALA A 692 -42.85 -2.09 -28.48
CA ALA A 692 -42.65 -1.84 -29.91
C ALA A 692 -41.81 -0.58 -30.17
N ARG A 693 -42.09 0.52 -29.47
CA ARG A 693 -41.33 1.77 -29.61
C ARG A 693 -39.85 1.58 -29.26
N ILE A 694 -39.57 0.92 -28.13
CA ILE A 694 -38.20 0.69 -27.69
C ILE A 694 -37.48 -0.23 -28.68
N LEU A 695 -38.05 -1.41 -28.98
CA LEU A 695 -37.42 -2.42 -29.85
C LEU A 695 -37.18 -1.92 -31.27
N LEU A 696 -38.05 -1.04 -31.79
CA LEU A 696 -37.82 -0.34 -33.05
C LEU A 696 -36.64 0.62 -32.97
N ALA A 697 -36.59 1.43 -31.90
CA ALA A 697 -35.53 2.43 -31.70
C ALA A 697 -34.14 1.82 -31.53
N ILE A 698 -34.04 0.59 -31.00
CA ILE A 698 -32.77 -0.15 -30.86
C ILE A 698 -32.50 -1.13 -32.02
N GLU A 699 -33.33 -1.13 -33.07
CA GLU A 699 -33.16 -1.96 -34.28
C GLU A 699 -33.17 -3.48 -34.03
N TYR A 700 -34.12 -3.98 -33.23
CA TYR A 700 -34.36 -5.43 -33.03
C TYR A 700 -35.59 -5.90 -33.83
N PRO A 701 -35.48 -6.13 -35.15
CA PRO A 701 -36.63 -6.33 -36.03
C PRO A 701 -37.45 -7.59 -35.71
N SER A 702 -36.80 -8.69 -35.31
CA SER A 702 -37.50 -9.93 -34.99
C SER A 702 -38.44 -9.78 -33.80
N ASP A 703 -37.96 -9.20 -32.70
CA ASP A 703 -38.77 -8.99 -31.49
C ASP A 703 -39.81 -7.88 -31.70
N TYR A 704 -39.46 -6.84 -32.46
CA TYR A 704 -40.42 -5.82 -32.89
C TYR A 704 -41.59 -6.43 -33.67
N LEU A 705 -41.31 -7.24 -34.70
CA LEU A 705 -42.33 -7.91 -35.50
C LEU A 705 -43.20 -8.84 -34.63
N ARG A 706 -42.59 -9.60 -33.71
CA ARG A 706 -43.32 -10.43 -32.75
C ARG A 706 -44.31 -9.61 -31.93
N VAL A 707 -43.88 -8.46 -31.41
CA VAL A 707 -44.76 -7.54 -30.66
C VAL A 707 -45.90 -7.02 -31.54
N GLN A 708 -45.63 -6.67 -32.81
CA GLN A 708 -46.67 -6.20 -33.72
C GLN A 708 -47.72 -7.27 -34.02
N LEU A 709 -47.29 -8.52 -34.25
CA LEU A 709 -48.20 -9.65 -34.47
C LEU A 709 -49.10 -9.90 -33.25
N GLU A 710 -48.56 -9.82 -32.02
CA GLU A 710 -49.35 -9.96 -30.80
C GLU A 710 -50.36 -8.81 -30.60
N ARG A 711 -50.01 -7.58 -31.03
CA ARG A 711 -50.95 -6.44 -31.03
C ARG A 711 -52.09 -6.65 -32.03
N VAL A 712 -51.79 -7.22 -33.20
CA VAL A 712 -52.82 -7.60 -34.19
C VAL A 712 -53.73 -8.68 -33.60
N ALA A 713 -53.17 -9.72 -32.98
CA ALA A 713 -53.95 -10.79 -32.33
C ALA A 713 -54.85 -10.28 -31.19
N LEU A 714 -54.46 -9.20 -30.51
CA LEU A 714 -55.33 -8.53 -29.52
C LEU A 714 -56.51 -7.84 -30.20
N LEU A 715 -56.29 -7.12 -31.30
CA LEU A 715 -57.34 -6.41 -32.06
C LEU A 715 -58.30 -7.38 -32.73
N GLU A 716 -57.80 -8.50 -33.27
CA GLU A 716 -58.62 -9.58 -33.81
C GLU A 716 -59.55 -10.15 -32.75
N PHE A 717 -59.03 -10.46 -31.56
CA PHE A 717 -59.84 -10.93 -30.44
C PHE A 717 -60.90 -9.89 -30.01
N GLN A 718 -60.60 -8.60 -30.05
CA GLN A 718 -61.60 -7.54 -29.80
C GLN A 718 -62.68 -7.48 -30.88
N ALA A 719 -62.31 -7.68 -32.15
CA ALA A 719 -63.26 -7.71 -33.26
C ALA A 719 -64.20 -8.92 -33.15
N GLU A 720 -63.69 -10.10 -32.82
CA GLU A 720 -64.48 -11.32 -32.64
C GLU A 720 -65.53 -11.16 -31.53
N ASN A 721 -65.13 -10.57 -30.40
CA ASN A 721 -65.98 -10.37 -29.22
C ASN A 721 -66.84 -9.09 -29.27
N SER A 722 -66.82 -8.33 -30.36
CA SER A 722 -67.65 -7.14 -30.54
C SER A 722 -69.01 -7.48 -31.15
N ASN A 723 -70.11 -7.00 -30.55
CA ASN A 723 -71.46 -7.28 -31.06
C ASN A 723 -71.88 -6.41 -32.28
N GLY A 724 -71.16 -5.33 -32.57
CA GLY A 724 -71.52 -4.37 -33.63
C GLY A 724 -70.56 -4.40 -34.83
N ALA A 725 -71.12 -4.49 -36.05
CA ALA A 725 -70.34 -4.55 -37.30
C ALA A 725 -69.38 -3.36 -37.48
N LEU A 726 -69.82 -2.15 -37.12
CA LEU A 726 -68.98 -0.93 -37.21
C LEU A 726 -67.75 -1.00 -36.30
N MET A 727 -67.89 -1.60 -35.11
CA MET A 727 -66.79 -1.78 -34.16
C MET A 727 -65.82 -2.86 -34.64
N LYS A 728 -66.32 -3.95 -35.25
CA LYS A 728 -65.46 -4.97 -35.88
C LYS A 728 -64.60 -4.36 -36.97
N ILE A 729 -65.20 -3.60 -37.87
CA ILE A 729 -64.48 -2.90 -38.95
C ILE A 729 -63.39 -2.01 -38.37
N LYS A 730 -63.69 -1.22 -37.32
CA LYS A 730 -62.72 -0.35 -36.66
C LYS A 730 -61.53 -1.13 -36.08
N HIS A 731 -61.77 -2.27 -35.44
CA HIS A 731 -60.68 -3.10 -34.89
C HIS A 731 -59.79 -3.67 -36.00
N TYR A 732 -60.35 -4.17 -37.10
CA TYR A 732 -59.56 -4.65 -38.24
C TYR A 732 -58.79 -3.54 -38.96
N GLN A 733 -59.38 -2.35 -39.12
CA GLN A 733 -58.66 -1.18 -39.67
C GLN A 733 -57.45 -0.80 -38.81
N ASN A 734 -57.60 -0.81 -37.48
CA ASN A 734 -56.50 -0.58 -36.56
C ASN A 734 -55.43 -1.67 -36.67
N ALA A 735 -55.81 -2.94 -36.91
CA ALA A 735 -54.86 -4.04 -37.05
C ALA A 735 -54.02 -3.89 -38.33
N ILE A 736 -54.64 -3.49 -39.45
CA ILE A 736 -53.93 -3.19 -40.70
C ILE A 736 -52.94 -2.03 -40.50
N THR A 737 -53.34 -0.99 -39.76
CA THR A 737 -52.48 0.17 -39.44
C THR A 737 -51.24 -0.20 -38.62
N ILE A 738 -51.23 -1.36 -37.96
CA ILE A 738 -50.07 -1.86 -37.23
C ILE A 738 -49.07 -2.59 -38.15
N LEU A 739 -49.56 -3.16 -39.26
CA LEU A 739 -48.77 -3.95 -40.21
C LEU A 739 -48.20 -3.12 -41.36
N VAL A 740 -48.84 -1.99 -41.67
CA VAL A 740 -48.43 -0.99 -42.68
C VAL A 740 -47.67 0.12 -41.99
#